data_AF-A0A0X3SGF1-F1
#
_entry.id   AF-A0A0X3SGF1-F1
#
_cell.length_a   1.000
_cell.length_b   1.000
_cell.length_c   1.000
_cell.angle_alpha   90.00
_cell.angle_beta   90.00
_cell.angle_gamma   90.00
#
_symmetry.space_group_name_H-M   'P 1'
#
loop_
_entity.id
_entity.type
_entity.pdbx_description
1 polymer ?
#
loop_
_entity_poly.entity_id
_entity_poly.type
_entity_poly.pdbx_seq_one_letter_code
_entity_poly.pdbx_strand_id
1 'polypeptide(L)'
;MSGTNEGTFEALRTQLREAASTFADGPDALEGILLGMVDDVDRAVREPLEVFPVCHHSPASAVAMARRLREKQPKVVYLELCEDMAPLLTELRNCRLPVAVQAYATEVDGFPADWAPLSVVAPITEASAEYQAIAYALDTPGVELVLVDRSSDHVFQWDARAQQPAAPDDPEAPSAEVEAALHGDAVGVEIGDLRPRFAELEEHLLRHGRVRHWSEWWHQYVELPLGDADHDTYRQVMFLIGSLFRRLAPGDPHRVRVDEDRERHMWTRMREHLAVTGTDPADCLYVCGAFHAASDVEEFGVHGVDTFEIGLRSGTKWLHGLIPSSHTAIEAQFGLASGSVSIAATLWTKNLERTRVKPYRLTGQAGTKKTTPGRTTPGRTPQPAPQAPTADQLTGFLRRPPVLDQLDEAELLGWSVDIVHAARRNGYLASTADAIAVFQTSILLAGMRDRARPTPYDFQDAAVTCIEKDAVPGRRDVRRLVEIMMGGDRIGQVGYDALPPLARDVHDRLAPLNLKLQQRGVQRALLDIAGRPELEACSDVLWMLRYLMPQGAARPIMGERRLGERPIQESWDLALGTHQRALIELGYEGVGIEQVLEQRLRRTAYAPQATAAVVLEAVEDATLYLRRRRLADELGTHALGVLASERSVDGAPEVLRRVRRMLAHYRTSEPVLPSWIESFVKAGYAHYCTLLPTAFADEEATVRQVGAMLGFLFSMEGLALSLGCDRTQLELAVMQSHPQEPSKVALLWAAQVQLGRLSREDLRARCDELLGSPLVLPAYPRYLSGFVHALEPVPALADFVVEAVSNAFGRLPDPVLLPWLPTLVTTLRSGGADLAPLLIREAGRIFPGRLAALDEWVPPWREPTDAPRADRTVRAGGRRGAVLPAAHPATCDAVATLLGWDGAWQPEIAGPEGATLLARHPQTAAALEVLLATA
;
A
#
# COMPACT_ATOMS: atom_id res chain seq x y z
N MET A 1 -71.90 -10.08 -21.13
CA MET A 1 -71.49 -8.80 -21.75
C MET A 1 -70.19 -8.39 -21.08
N SER A 2 -69.06 -8.71 -21.69
CA SER A 2 -67.72 -8.37 -21.19
C SER A 2 -67.40 -6.95 -21.60
N GLY A 3 -67.32 -6.04 -20.64
CA GLY A 3 -66.72 -4.74 -20.86
C GLY A 3 -65.25 -4.94 -21.21
N THR A 4 -64.85 -4.49 -22.39
CA THR A 4 -63.47 -4.29 -22.79
C THR A 4 -62.86 -3.27 -21.83
N ASN A 5 -61.98 -3.72 -20.92
CA ASN A 5 -61.09 -2.82 -20.17
C ASN A 5 -60.14 -2.18 -21.20
N GLU A 6 -60.39 -0.93 -21.55
CA GLU A 6 -59.38 -0.07 -22.18
C GLU A 6 -58.17 0.01 -21.24
N GLY A 7 -56.97 -0.33 -21.74
CA GLY A 7 -55.74 -0.32 -20.93
C GLY A 7 -55.33 1.10 -20.53
N THR A 8 -54.72 1.26 -19.35
CA THR A 8 -54.34 2.56 -18.76
C THR A 8 -53.55 3.49 -19.70
N PHE A 9 -52.75 2.94 -20.63
CA PHE A 9 -51.87 3.69 -21.53
C PHE A 9 -52.27 3.62 -23.03
N GLU A 10 -53.53 3.30 -23.35
CA GLU A 10 -53.96 3.09 -24.74
C GLU A 10 -53.76 4.32 -25.65
N ALA A 11 -53.92 5.53 -25.09
CA ALA A 11 -53.66 6.78 -25.79
C ALA A 11 -52.17 6.96 -26.13
N LEU A 12 -51.26 6.61 -25.21
CA LEU A 12 -49.82 6.64 -25.42
C LEU A 12 -49.41 5.61 -26.48
N ARG A 13 -49.94 4.38 -26.41
CA ARG A 13 -49.70 3.32 -27.42
C ARG A 13 -50.07 3.77 -28.82
N THR A 14 -51.23 4.42 -28.96
CA THR A 14 -51.70 4.94 -30.26
C THR A 14 -50.73 6.00 -30.80
N GLN A 15 -50.30 6.94 -29.97
CA GLN A 15 -49.35 7.99 -30.36
C GLN A 15 -47.98 7.42 -30.76
N LEU A 16 -47.46 6.44 -30.02
CA LEU A 16 -46.17 5.81 -30.33
C LEU A 16 -46.20 5.02 -31.65
N ARG A 17 -47.33 4.37 -31.96
CA ARG A 17 -47.54 3.69 -33.25
C ARG A 17 -47.55 4.67 -34.42
N GLU A 18 -48.26 5.79 -34.27
CA GLU A 18 -48.25 6.88 -35.25
C GLU A 18 -46.84 7.48 -35.44
N ALA A 19 -46.08 7.66 -34.36
CA ALA A 19 -44.70 8.12 -34.45
C ALA A 19 -43.79 7.10 -35.15
N ALA A 20 -43.86 5.81 -34.79
CA ALA A 20 -43.06 4.75 -35.40
C ALA A 20 -43.29 4.66 -36.92
N SER A 21 -44.55 4.70 -37.35
CA SER A 21 -44.94 4.69 -38.77
C SER A 21 -44.48 5.94 -39.55
N THR A 22 -44.26 7.06 -38.88
CA THR A 22 -43.78 8.30 -39.51
C THR A 22 -42.26 8.31 -39.70
N PHE A 23 -41.52 7.64 -38.81
CA PHE A 23 -40.05 7.69 -38.76
C PHE A 23 -39.33 6.60 -39.54
N ALA A 24 -40.00 5.51 -39.92
CA ALA A 24 -39.35 4.36 -40.56
C ALA A 24 -39.91 4.06 -41.96
N ASP A 25 -39.04 3.95 -42.96
CA ASP A 25 -39.29 3.21 -44.21
C ASP A 25 -39.28 1.67 -43.96
N GLY A 26 -39.88 1.20 -42.86
CA GLY A 26 -40.02 -0.22 -42.51
C GLY A 26 -40.70 -0.45 -41.13
N PRO A 27 -41.67 -1.39 -40.95
CA PRO A 27 -42.66 -1.26 -39.88
C PRO A 27 -42.33 -1.90 -38.51
N ASP A 28 -41.45 -2.90 -38.41
CA ASP A 28 -41.59 -3.81 -37.25
C ASP A 28 -40.67 -3.52 -36.03
N ALA A 29 -39.45 -2.98 -36.24
CA ALA A 29 -38.46 -2.90 -35.16
C ALA A 29 -38.66 -1.73 -34.19
N LEU A 30 -38.90 -0.51 -34.71
CA LEU A 30 -39.11 0.67 -33.88
C LEU A 30 -40.46 0.62 -33.14
N GLU A 31 -41.50 0.14 -33.81
CA GLU A 31 -42.80 -0.10 -33.17
C GLU A 31 -42.67 -1.13 -32.04
N GLY A 32 -41.95 -2.24 -32.26
CA GLY A 32 -41.69 -3.25 -31.24
C GLY A 32 -40.95 -2.72 -30.01
N ILE A 33 -39.98 -1.82 -30.17
CA ILE A 33 -39.27 -1.17 -29.05
C ILE A 33 -40.23 -0.25 -28.28
N LEU A 34 -40.90 0.67 -28.98
CA LEU A 34 -41.74 1.69 -28.34
C LEU A 34 -42.97 1.09 -27.64
N LEU A 35 -43.65 0.12 -28.26
CA LEU A 35 -44.76 -0.57 -27.62
C LEU A 35 -44.30 -1.47 -26.47
N GLY A 36 -43.17 -2.18 -26.66
CA GLY A 36 -42.60 -3.03 -25.64
C GLY A 36 -42.24 -2.27 -24.35
N MET A 37 -41.75 -1.02 -24.46
CA MET A 37 -41.51 -0.17 -23.29
C MET A 37 -42.76 0.11 -22.47
N VAL A 38 -43.89 0.38 -23.14
CA VAL A 38 -45.17 0.62 -22.46
C VAL A 38 -45.69 -0.69 -21.84
N ASP A 39 -45.48 -1.82 -22.50
CA ASP A 39 -45.90 -3.12 -21.98
C ASP A 39 -45.08 -3.56 -20.75
N ASP A 40 -43.78 -3.21 -20.68
CA ASP A 40 -42.97 -3.44 -19.48
C ASP A 40 -43.45 -2.57 -18.30
N VAL A 41 -43.83 -1.32 -18.55
CA VAL A 41 -44.44 -0.44 -17.52
C VAL A 41 -45.77 -1.03 -17.05
N ASP A 42 -46.65 -1.45 -17.96
CA ASP A 42 -47.95 -2.05 -17.63
C ASP A 42 -47.78 -3.36 -16.83
N ARG A 43 -46.81 -4.21 -17.22
CA ARG A 43 -46.44 -5.43 -16.48
C ARG A 43 -45.98 -5.09 -15.05
N ALA A 44 -45.07 -4.14 -14.91
CA ALA A 44 -44.53 -3.75 -13.60
C ALA A 44 -45.57 -3.07 -12.69
N VAL A 45 -46.49 -2.29 -13.25
CA VAL A 45 -47.58 -1.65 -12.47
C VAL A 45 -48.56 -2.68 -11.92
N ARG A 46 -48.77 -3.80 -12.61
CA ARG A 46 -49.68 -4.88 -12.20
C ARG A 46 -49.06 -5.91 -11.26
N GLU A 47 -47.73 -5.94 -11.15
CA GLU A 47 -47.03 -6.87 -10.27
C GLU A 47 -47.41 -6.63 -8.79
N PRO A 48 -47.91 -7.67 -8.05
CA PRO A 48 -48.32 -7.51 -6.66
C PRO A 48 -47.20 -7.06 -5.73
N LEU A 49 -45.99 -7.57 -5.97
CA LEU A 49 -44.77 -7.14 -5.29
C LEU A 49 -44.26 -5.86 -5.95
N GLU A 50 -44.29 -4.75 -5.22
CA GLU A 50 -43.93 -3.47 -5.82
C GLU A 50 -42.44 -3.40 -6.13
N VAL A 51 -42.12 -3.33 -7.42
CA VAL A 51 -40.78 -3.10 -7.93
C VAL A 51 -40.49 -1.59 -8.01
N PHE A 52 -39.44 -1.15 -7.33
CA PHE A 52 -38.98 0.23 -7.24
C PHE A 52 -37.65 0.40 -7.98
N PRO A 53 -37.67 0.94 -9.22
CA PRO A 53 -36.48 1.10 -10.04
C PRO A 53 -35.58 2.25 -9.53
N VAL A 54 -34.28 2.01 -9.45
CA VAL A 54 -33.28 2.99 -9.00
C VAL A 54 -32.09 3.10 -9.96
N CYS A 55 -31.32 4.17 -9.79
CA CYS A 55 -29.97 4.33 -10.31
C CYS A 55 -29.02 4.49 -9.12
N HIS A 56 -27.84 3.86 -9.16
CA HIS A 56 -26.89 4.00 -8.05
C HIS A 56 -26.50 5.47 -7.84
N HIS A 57 -26.36 5.87 -6.58
CA HIS A 57 -25.97 7.24 -6.21
C HIS A 57 -26.85 8.36 -6.81
N SER A 58 -28.11 8.05 -7.14
CA SER A 58 -29.10 9.01 -7.66
C SER A 58 -29.83 9.77 -6.55
N PRO A 59 -29.70 11.10 -6.47
CA PRO A 59 -30.49 11.94 -5.58
C PRO A 59 -31.99 11.88 -5.84
N ALA A 60 -32.43 11.78 -7.10
CA ALA A 60 -33.83 11.62 -7.43
C ALA A 60 -34.37 10.29 -6.89
N SER A 61 -33.65 9.17 -7.12
CA SER A 61 -34.01 7.87 -6.55
C SER A 61 -34.07 7.90 -5.02
N ALA A 62 -33.11 8.57 -4.37
CA ALA A 62 -33.09 8.67 -2.91
C ALA A 62 -34.31 9.43 -2.36
N VAL A 63 -34.73 10.54 -3.00
CA VAL A 63 -35.88 11.34 -2.54
C VAL A 63 -37.18 10.59 -2.79
N ALA A 64 -37.33 9.99 -3.96
CA ALA A 64 -38.48 9.16 -4.30
C ALA A 64 -38.61 7.97 -3.34
N MET A 65 -37.50 7.31 -3.01
CA MET A 65 -37.46 6.20 -2.05
C MET A 65 -37.88 6.66 -0.65
N ALA A 66 -37.27 7.72 -0.12
CA ALA A 66 -37.60 8.25 1.20
C ALA A 66 -39.07 8.68 1.31
N ARG A 67 -39.66 9.18 0.23
CA ARG A 67 -41.10 9.47 0.16
C ARG A 67 -41.92 8.18 0.15
N ARG A 68 -41.57 7.23 -0.71
CA ARG A 68 -42.33 6.00 -0.89
C ARG A 68 -42.35 5.13 0.37
N LEU A 69 -41.22 5.01 1.07
CA LEU A 69 -41.15 4.26 2.34
C LEU A 69 -42.06 4.84 3.42
N ARG A 70 -42.31 6.16 3.42
CA ARG A 70 -43.25 6.81 4.35
C ARG A 70 -44.71 6.54 4.01
N GLU A 71 -45.01 6.40 2.73
CA GLU A 71 -46.37 6.17 2.23
C GLU A 71 -46.75 4.69 2.30
N LYS A 72 -45.89 3.80 1.78
CA LYS A 72 -46.14 2.36 1.68
C LYS A 72 -45.93 1.63 3.00
N GLN A 73 -44.92 2.03 3.77
CA GLN A 73 -44.49 1.36 5.01
C GLN A 73 -44.35 -0.18 4.86
N PRO A 74 -43.51 -0.67 3.93
CA PRO A 74 -43.40 -2.09 3.66
C PRO A 74 -42.87 -2.87 4.87
N LYS A 75 -43.34 -4.12 5.04
CA LYS A 75 -42.85 -5.04 6.08
C LYS A 75 -41.56 -5.75 5.68
N VAL A 76 -41.33 -5.91 4.38
CA VAL A 76 -40.11 -6.52 3.84
C VAL A 76 -39.57 -5.64 2.73
N VAL A 77 -38.27 -5.37 2.77
CA VAL A 77 -37.54 -4.69 1.71
C VAL A 77 -36.54 -5.66 1.10
N TYR A 78 -36.75 -6.01 -0.16
CA TYR A 78 -35.77 -6.73 -0.97
C TYR A 78 -34.85 -5.73 -1.63
N LEU A 79 -33.54 -5.94 -1.54
CA LEU A 79 -32.54 -5.02 -2.07
C LEU A 79 -31.55 -5.76 -2.98
N GLU A 80 -31.33 -5.24 -4.19
CA GLU A 80 -30.26 -5.66 -5.10
C GLU A 80 -28.89 -5.33 -4.49
N LEU A 81 -28.39 -6.23 -3.65
CA LEU A 81 -27.05 -6.24 -3.08
C LEU A 81 -26.70 -7.69 -2.77
N CYS A 82 -25.41 -8.04 -2.77
CA CYS A 82 -24.95 -9.40 -2.55
C CYS A 82 -25.49 -10.00 -1.24
N GLU A 83 -26.15 -11.15 -1.32
CA GLU A 83 -26.84 -11.80 -0.19
C GLU A 83 -25.94 -12.04 1.05
N ASP A 84 -24.65 -12.28 0.85
CA ASP A 84 -23.67 -12.55 1.90
C ASP A 84 -23.14 -11.28 2.61
N MET A 85 -23.46 -10.09 2.12
CA MET A 85 -23.07 -8.82 2.74
C MET A 85 -24.06 -8.30 3.79
N ALA A 86 -25.23 -8.93 3.93
CA ALA A 86 -26.30 -8.49 4.82
C ALA A 86 -25.85 -8.25 6.29
N PRO A 87 -24.98 -9.09 6.90
CA PRO A 87 -24.56 -8.88 8.29
C PRO A 87 -23.80 -7.58 8.54
N LEU A 88 -23.21 -6.97 7.51
CA LEU A 88 -22.43 -5.73 7.65
C LEU A 88 -23.29 -4.47 7.71
N LEU A 89 -24.54 -4.53 7.25
CA LEU A 89 -25.37 -3.33 7.11
C LEU A 89 -25.74 -2.73 8.47
N THR A 90 -25.80 -3.53 9.54
CA THR A 90 -26.03 -3.03 10.90
C THR A 90 -24.89 -2.15 11.41
N GLU A 91 -23.67 -2.36 10.92
CA GLU A 91 -22.46 -1.63 11.32
C GLU A 91 -22.35 -0.25 10.66
N LEU A 92 -23.19 0.05 9.66
CA LEU A 92 -23.25 1.38 9.03
C LEU A 92 -23.60 2.50 10.04
N ARG A 93 -24.26 2.17 11.16
CA ARG A 93 -24.52 3.13 12.26
C ARG A 93 -23.23 3.61 12.91
N ASN A 94 -22.19 2.79 12.91
CA ASN A 94 -20.89 3.11 13.48
C ASN A 94 -20.03 3.91 12.49
N CYS A 95 -20.52 4.21 11.28
CA CYS A 95 -19.75 4.81 10.20
C CYS A 95 -20.23 6.21 9.84
N ARG A 96 -19.29 7.02 9.34
CA ARG A 96 -19.57 8.28 8.64
C ARG A 96 -19.47 8.02 7.13
N LEU A 97 -20.55 8.21 6.40
CA LEU A 97 -20.58 7.97 4.94
C LEU A 97 -19.74 8.99 4.15
N PRO A 98 -19.18 8.62 2.98
CA PRO A 98 -19.33 7.31 2.31
C PRO A 98 -18.42 6.19 2.84
N VAL A 99 -18.96 4.98 2.94
CA VAL A 99 -18.17 3.75 3.23
C VAL A 99 -18.57 2.68 2.24
N ALA A 100 -17.71 1.69 2.01
CA ALA A 100 -18.05 0.54 1.18
C ALA A 100 -18.18 -0.71 2.03
N VAL A 101 -19.19 -1.51 1.72
CA VAL A 101 -19.36 -2.88 2.19
C VAL A 101 -18.43 -3.76 1.37
N GLN A 102 -17.55 -4.52 2.01
CA GLN A 102 -16.51 -5.29 1.33
C GLN A 102 -16.63 -6.77 1.68
N ALA A 103 -16.50 -7.60 0.64
CA ALA A 103 -16.13 -9.00 0.75
C ALA A 103 -14.70 -9.18 0.20
N TYR A 104 -13.88 -9.96 0.90
CA TYR A 104 -12.47 -10.13 0.60
C TYR A 104 -12.04 -11.58 0.83
N ALA A 105 -11.25 -12.15 -0.08
CA ALA A 105 -10.75 -13.52 0.03
C ALA A 105 -9.29 -13.60 -0.42
N THR A 106 -8.41 -14.05 0.48
CA THR A 106 -7.00 -14.36 0.17
C THR A 106 -6.79 -15.83 -0.16
N GLU A 107 -7.57 -16.72 0.46
CA GLU A 107 -7.54 -18.16 0.21
C GLU A 107 -8.72 -18.52 -0.69
N VAL A 108 -8.42 -18.76 -1.97
CA VAL A 108 -9.40 -19.17 -2.97
C VAL A 108 -9.45 -20.69 -3.11
N ASP A 109 -10.66 -21.24 -3.23
CA ASP A 109 -10.91 -22.65 -3.54
C ASP A 109 -12.03 -22.73 -4.57
N GLY A 110 -11.70 -23.21 -5.78
CA GLY A 110 -12.57 -23.17 -6.95
C GLY A 110 -12.28 -22.04 -7.94
N PHE A 111 -11.36 -21.13 -7.62
CA PHE A 111 -10.86 -20.09 -8.53
C PHE A 111 -9.35 -20.25 -8.81
N PRO A 112 -8.85 -19.71 -9.95
CA PRO A 112 -7.41 -19.64 -10.22
C PRO A 112 -6.64 -18.88 -9.12
N ALA A 113 -5.49 -19.41 -8.70
CA ALA A 113 -4.70 -18.84 -7.60
C ALA A 113 -4.12 -17.45 -7.92
N ASP A 114 -3.92 -17.14 -9.20
CA ASP A 114 -3.48 -15.85 -9.71
C ASP A 114 -4.56 -14.76 -9.66
N TRP A 115 -5.82 -15.12 -9.43
CA TRP A 115 -6.88 -14.13 -9.18
C TRP A 115 -6.87 -13.60 -7.75
N ALA A 116 -6.26 -14.32 -6.80
CA ALA A 116 -6.24 -13.91 -5.41
C ALA A 116 -5.28 -12.71 -5.20
N PRO A 117 -5.64 -11.73 -4.34
CA PRO A 117 -6.87 -11.68 -3.54
C PRO A 117 -8.10 -11.27 -4.35
N LEU A 118 -9.24 -11.90 -4.06
CA LEU A 118 -10.54 -11.49 -4.60
C LEU A 118 -11.14 -10.41 -3.70
N SER A 119 -11.71 -9.36 -4.29
CA SER A 119 -12.44 -8.34 -3.54
C SER A 119 -13.68 -7.85 -4.29
N VAL A 120 -14.80 -7.79 -3.57
CA VAL A 120 -16.06 -7.17 -4.02
C VAL A 120 -16.38 -6.01 -3.08
N VAL A 121 -16.74 -4.85 -3.63
CA VAL A 121 -17.11 -3.66 -2.86
C VAL A 121 -18.45 -3.08 -3.32
N ALA A 122 -19.28 -2.67 -2.36
CA ALA A 122 -20.52 -1.95 -2.60
C ALA A 122 -20.49 -0.62 -1.85
N PRO A 123 -20.14 0.50 -2.52
CA PRO A 123 -20.10 1.82 -1.89
C PRO A 123 -21.49 2.32 -1.49
N ILE A 124 -21.61 2.91 -0.30
CA ILE A 124 -22.87 3.43 0.23
C ILE A 124 -22.73 4.93 0.53
N THR A 125 -23.63 5.72 -0.03
CA THR A 125 -23.74 7.17 0.16
C THR A 125 -25.11 7.52 0.75
N GLU A 126 -25.23 8.64 1.49
CA GLU A 126 -26.54 9.09 1.98
C GLU A 126 -27.51 9.46 0.83
N ALA A 127 -26.96 9.98 -0.27
CA ALA A 127 -27.68 10.40 -1.47
C ALA A 127 -28.01 9.23 -2.42
N SER A 128 -28.44 8.09 -1.87
CA SER A 128 -28.80 6.91 -2.66
C SER A 128 -30.04 6.20 -2.09
N ALA A 129 -30.83 5.58 -2.95
CA ALA A 129 -32.07 4.90 -2.56
C ALA A 129 -31.79 3.68 -1.67
N GLU A 130 -30.68 2.99 -1.91
CA GLU A 130 -30.22 1.84 -1.15
C GLU A 130 -30.01 2.22 0.31
N TYR A 131 -29.31 3.33 0.59
CA TYR A 131 -29.14 3.78 1.97
C TYR A 131 -30.46 4.16 2.63
N GLN A 132 -31.39 4.81 1.90
CA GLN A 132 -32.71 5.15 2.45
C GLN A 132 -33.52 3.89 2.81
N ALA A 133 -33.46 2.86 1.97
CA ALA A 133 -34.09 1.56 2.18
C ALA A 133 -33.46 0.81 3.38
N ILE A 134 -32.13 0.75 3.45
CA ILE A 134 -31.38 0.15 4.56
C ILE A 134 -31.70 0.85 5.88
N ALA A 135 -31.62 2.19 5.90
CA ALA A 135 -31.88 2.98 7.10
C ALA A 135 -33.33 2.82 7.58
N TYR A 136 -34.30 2.75 6.67
CA TYR A 136 -35.69 2.47 7.01
C TYR A 136 -35.85 1.09 7.65
N ALA A 137 -35.35 0.04 7.01
CA ALA A 137 -35.55 -1.32 7.48
C ALA A 137 -34.86 -1.58 8.83
N LEU A 138 -33.64 -1.08 9.03
CA LEU A 138 -32.88 -1.30 10.26
C LEU A 138 -33.40 -0.53 11.48
N ASP A 139 -34.04 0.63 11.28
CA ASP A 139 -34.55 1.45 12.39
C ASP A 139 -36.07 1.35 12.58
N THR A 140 -36.79 0.68 11.68
CA THR A 140 -38.24 0.46 11.81
C THR A 140 -38.51 -0.92 12.42
N PRO A 141 -39.10 -0.99 13.63
CA PRO A 141 -39.37 -2.27 14.27
C PRO A 141 -40.28 -3.18 13.43
N GLY A 142 -39.87 -4.45 13.28
CA GLY A 142 -40.65 -5.46 12.57
C GLY A 142 -40.55 -5.40 11.04
N VAL A 143 -39.70 -4.54 10.48
CA VAL A 143 -39.36 -4.55 9.06
C VAL A 143 -38.14 -5.43 8.83
N GLU A 144 -38.21 -6.28 7.81
CA GLU A 144 -37.10 -7.15 7.40
C GLU A 144 -36.40 -6.58 6.17
N LEU A 145 -35.07 -6.66 6.15
CA LEU A 145 -34.22 -6.34 5.00
C LEU A 145 -33.63 -7.63 4.45
N VAL A 146 -33.90 -7.91 3.18
CA VAL A 146 -33.43 -9.12 2.51
C VAL A 146 -32.60 -8.72 1.30
N LEU A 147 -31.34 -9.13 1.29
CA LEU A 147 -30.46 -8.92 0.15
C LEU A 147 -30.66 -10.07 -0.84
N VAL A 148 -30.97 -9.76 -2.09
CA VAL A 148 -31.46 -10.76 -3.06
C VAL A 148 -30.55 -10.96 -4.27
N ASP A 149 -29.49 -10.16 -4.43
CA ASP A 149 -28.54 -10.38 -5.53
C ASP A 149 -27.54 -11.49 -5.17
N ARG A 150 -26.87 -12.00 -6.20
CA ARG A 150 -25.88 -13.08 -6.15
C ARG A 150 -24.82 -12.83 -5.07
N SER A 151 -24.33 -13.90 -4.46
CA SER A 151 -23.27 -13.79 -3.46
C SER A 151 -21.96 -13.25 -4.06
N SER A 152 -21.07 -12.73 -3.22
CA SER A 152 -19.72 -12.29 -3.64
C SER A 152 -18.94 -13.39 -4.36
N ASP A 153 -19.20 -14.66 -4.04
CA ASP A 153 -18.63 -15.81 -4.75
C ASP A 153 -19.15 -15.92 -6.18
N HIS A 154 -20.48 -15.82 -6.36
CA HIS A 154 -21.13 -15.85 -7.66
C HIS A 154 -20.76 -14.66 -8.54
N VAL A 155 -20.38 -13.52 -7.97
CA VAL A 155 -19.79 -12.40 -8.73
C VAL A 155 -18.61 -12.92 -9.56
N PHE A 156 -17.67 -13.65 -8.95
CA PHE A 156 -16.51 -14.19 -9.67
C PHE A 156 -16.80 -15.46 -10.47
N GLN A 157 -17.77 -16.29 -10.06
CA GLN A 157 -18.15 -17.46 -10.85
C GLN A 157 -18.79 -17.08 -12.19
N TRP A 158 -19.57 -15.99 -12.20
CA TRP A 158 -20.31 -15.55 -13.38
C TRP A 158 -19.52 -14.57 -14.24
N ASP A 159 -18.47 -13.95 -13.70
CA ASP A 159 -17.58 -13.02 -14.39
C ASP A 159 -16.51 -13.77 -15.22
N ALA A 160 -16.52 -13.59 -16.55
CA ALA A 160 -15.60 -14.25 -17.48
C ALA A 160 -14.21 -13.56 -17.55
N ARG A 161 -13.58 -13.27 -16.41
CA ARG A 161 -12.16 -12.83 -16.36
C ARG A 161 -11.18 -13.80 -17.03
N ALA A 162 -11.63 -15.00 -17.41
CA ALA A 162 -10.86 -16.00 -18.14
C ALA A 162 -10.32 -15.59 -19.53
N GLN A 163 -10.64 -14.40 -20.07
CA GLN A 163 -10.25 -14.03 -21.45
C GLN A 163 -9.64 -12.64 -21.69
N GLN A 164 -9.48 -11.78 -20.67
CA GLN A 164 -8.83 -10.47 -20.88
C GLN A 164 -7.44 -10.44 -20.23
N PRO A 165 -6.36 -10.20 -21.00
CA PRO A 165 -5.07 -9.87 -20.42
C PRO A 165 -5.22 -8.59 -19.59
N ALA A 166 -4.62 -8.54 -18.41
CA ALA A 166 -4.44 -7.31 -17.68
C ALA A 166 -3.88 -6.24 -18.63
N ALA A 167 -4.56 -5.11 -18.76
CA ALA A 167 -4.02 -3.98 -19.50
C ALA A 167 -2.65 -3.63 -18.89
N PRO A 168 -1.61 -3.38 -19.70
CA PRO A 168 -0.31 -3.03 -19.16
C PRO A 168 -0.44 -1.76 -18.32
N ASP A 169 0.13 -1.78 -17.11
CA ASP A 169 0.30 -0.59 -16.30
C ASP A 169 1.01 0.48 -17.13
N ASP A 170 0.31 1.56 -17.48
CA ASP A 170 0.92 2.73 -18.13
C ASP A 170 1.78 3.46 -17.08
N PRO A 171 3.12 3.44 -17.19
CA PRO A 171 4.00 4.08 -16.22
C PRO A 171 3.91 5.61 -16.25
N GLU A 172 3.27 6.19 -17.28
CA GLU A 172 3.08 7.65 -17.44
C GLU A 172 1.71 8.15 -16.95
N ALA A 173 0.80 7.27 -16.49
CA ALA A 173 -0.42 7.71 -15.83
C ALA A 173 -0.05 8.49 -14.54
N PRO A 174 -0.57 9.71 -14.34
CA PRO A 174 -0.30 10.47 -13.12
C PRO A 174 -0.68 9.60 -11.93
N SER A 175 0.23 9.48 -10.95
CA SER A 175 0.05 8.62 -9.77
C SER A 175 -1.38 8.78 -9.26
N ALA A 176 -2.18 7.71 -9.35
CA ALA A 176 -3.54 7.72 -8.83
C ALA A 176 -3.47 8.25 -7.40
N GLU A 177 -4.17 9.35 -7.13
CA GLU A 177 -4.17 9.94 -5.80
C GLU A 177 -4.60 8.87 -4.80
N VAL A 178 -4.01 8.88 -3.60
CA VAL A 178 -4.32 7.92 -2.51
C VAL A 178 -5.84 7.78 -2.27
N GLU A 179 -6.61 8.81 -2.60
CA GLU A 179 -8.06 8.87 -2.45
C GLU A 179 -8.82 8.08 -3.54
N ALA A 180 -8.37 8.10 -4.79
CA ALA A 180 -8.94 7.26 -5.86
C ALA A 180 -8.62 5.76 -5.66
N ALA A 181 -7.52 5.46 -4.95
CA ALA A 181 -7.09 4.11 -4.63
C ALA A 181 -7.84 3.46 -3.44
N LEU A 182 -8.89 4.10 -2.88
CA LEU A 182 -9.63 3.55 -1.72
C LEU A 182 -10.44 2.29 -2.02
N HIS A 183 -10.75 1.97 -3.28
CA HIS A 183 -11.34 0.68 -3.66
C HIS A 183 -10.31 -0.30 -4.28
N GLY A 184 -9.18 0.21 -4.80
CA GLY A 184 -8.12 -0.62 -5.38
C GLY A 184 -8.65 -1.39 -6.59
N ASP A 185 -8.26 -2.65 -6.75
CA ASP A 185 -8.69 -3.49 -7.88
C ASP A 185 -9.99 -4.26 -7.61
N ALA A 186 -10.76 -3.83 -6.61
CA ALA A 186 -12.00 -4.50 -6.21
C ALA A 186 -13.09 -4.38 -7.30
N VAL A 187 -13.90 -5.43 -7.41
CA VAL A 187 -15.10 -5.43 -8.26
C VAL A 187 -16.19 -4.63 -7.57
N GLY A 188 -16.66 -3.56 -8.20
CA GLY A 188 -17.78 -2.76 -7.72
C GLY A 188 -19.11 -3.46 -7.98
N VAL A 189 -19.98 -3.56 -6.97
CA VAL A 189 -21.36 -4.01 -7.16
C VAL A 189 -22.14 -2.90 -7.86
N GLU A 190 -22.48 -3.13 -9.13
CA GLU A 190 -23.27 -2.22 -9.96
C GLU A 190 -24.77 -2.33 -9.61
N ILE A 191 -25.25 -1.50 -8.68
CA ILE A 191 -26.69 -1.42 -8.36
C ILE A 191 -27.36 -0.44 -9.33
N GLY A 192 -27.93 -0.94 -10.43
CA GLY A 192 -28.58 -0.07 -11.41
C GLY A 192 -27.63 0.84 -12.19
N ASP A 193 -26.57 0.27 -12.76
CA ASP A 193 -25.83 0.91 -13.86
C ASP A 193 -26.79 1.18 -15.03
N LEU A 194 -27.04 2.48 -15.29
CA LEU A 194 -27.92 2.96 -16.34
C LEU A 194 -27.11 3.78 -17.34
N ARG A 195 -26.15 3.12 -17.99
CA ARG A 195 -25.40 3.63 -19.13
C ARG A 195 -25.80 2.90 -20.42
N PRO A 196 -25.92 3.59 -21.56
CA PRO A 196 -26.13 2.94 -22.85
C PRO A 196 -25.05 1.90 -23.11
N ARG A 197 -25.44 0.67 -23.47
CA ARG A 197 -24.52 -0.44 -23.76
C ARG A 197 -24.00 -0.46 -25.19
N PHE A 198 -24.30 0.60 -25.94
CA PHE A 198 -23.91 0.80 -27.33
C PHE A 198 -23.29 2.19 -27.44
N ALA A 199 -21.99 2.24 -27.79
CA ALA A 199 -21.19 3.46 -27.71
C ALA A 199 -21.73 4.58 -28.61
N GLU A 200 -22.30 4.21 -29.75
CA GLU A 200 -22.87 5.13 -30.73
C GLU A 200 -24.15 5.78 -30.21
N LEU A 201 -24.94 5.07 -29.39
CA LEU A 201 -26.11 5.66 -28.72
C LEU A 201 -25.65 6.67 -27.67
N GLU A 202 -24.65 6.33 -26.87
CA GLU A 202 -24.06 7.28 -25.91
C GLU A 202 -23.49 8.50 -26.64
N GLU A 203 -22.65 8.31 -27.67
CA GLU A 203 -22.08 9.40 -28.47
C GLU A 203 -23.18 10.27 -29.10
N HIS A 204 -24.25 9.65 -29.61
CA HIS A 204 -25.40 10.35 -30.15
C HIS A 204 -26.09 11.21 -29.09
N LEU A 205 -26.40 10.65 -27.92
CA LEU A 205 -27.03 11.37 -26.81
C LEU A 205 -26.13 12.51 -26.30
N LEU A 206 -24.83 12.28 -26.17
CA LEU A 206 -23.87 13.31 -25.76
C LEU A 206 -23.75 14.44 -26.79
N ARG A 207 -23.65 14.10 -28.08
CA ARG A 207 -23.56 15.06 -29.20
C ARG A 207 -24.82 15.92 -29.28
N HIS A 208 -26.01 15.30 -29.20
CA HIS A 208 -27.28 16.02 -29.28
C HIS A 208 -27.62 16.79 -27.99
N GLY A 209 -27.22 16.27 -26.83
CA GLY A 209 -27.30 16.99 -25.55
C GLY A 209 -26.24 18.10 -25.39
N ARG A 210 -25.26 18.18 -26.30
CA ARG A 210 -24.11 19.10 -26.24
C ARG A 210 -23.36 19.04 -24.90
N VAL A 211 -23.18 17.83 -24.39
CA VAL A 211 -22.52 17.52 -23.12
C VAL A 211 -21.30 16.63 -23.36
N ARG A 212 -20.33 16.63 -22.43
CA ARG A 212 -19.08 15.86 -22.59
C ARG A 212 -19.13 14.47 -21.98
N HIS A 213 -19.89 14.31 -20.92
CA HIS A 213 -19.87 13.11 -20.09
C HIS A 213 -21.27 12.55 -19.87
N TRP A 214 -21.39 11.23 -19.78
CA TRP A 214 -22.64 10.56 -19.45
C TRP A 214 -23.25 11.07 -18.14
N SER A 215 -22.43 11.28 -17.10
CA SER A 215 -22.89 11.83 -15.82
C SER A 215 -23.50 13.23 -15.95
N GLU A 216 -23.00 14.07 -16.86
CA GLU A 216 -23.57 15.39 -17.15
C GLU A 216 -24.94 15.25 -17.82
N TRP A 217 -25.04 14.36 -18.83
CA TRP A 217 -26.29 14.08 -19.52
C TRP A 217 -27.36 13.57 -18.55
N TRP A 218 -27.02 12.54 -17.76
CA TRP A 218 -27.93 11.95 -16.78
C TRP A 218 -28.42 12.98 -15.76
N HIS A 219 -27.50 13.80 -15.24
CA HIS A 219 -27.85 14.86 -14.30
C HIS A 219 -28.89 15.83 -14.88
N GLN A 220 -28.71 16.27 -16.12
CA GLN A 220 -29.60 17.26 -16.75
C GLN A 220 -30.96 16.70 -17.12
N TYR A 221 -30.97 15.52 -17.75
CA TYR A 221 -32.16 15.00 -18.41
C TYR A 221 -32.95 14.00 -17.56
N VAL A 222 -32.36 13.49 -16.47
CA VAL A 222 -33.02 12.50 -15.58
C VAL A 222 -33.07 12.99 -14.14
N GLU A 223 -31.94 13.37 -13.52
CA GLU A 223 -31.92 13.74 -12.09
C GLU A 223 -32.73 15.00 -11.78
N LEU A 224 -32.53 16.08 -12.55
CA LEU A 224 -33.23 17.34 -12.30
C LEU A 224 -34.75 17.21 -12.52
N PRO A 225 -35.25 16.63 -13.64
CA PRO A 225 -36.68 16.49 -13.88
C PRO A 225 -37.40 15.55 -12.92
N LEU A 226 -36.71 14.53 -12.39
CA LEU A 226 -37.29 13.56 -11.46
C LEU A 226 -37.18 13.97 -9.99
N GLY A 227 -36.40 15.01 -9.67
CA GLY A 227 -36.12 15.41 -8.28
C GLY A 227 -37.34 15.84 -7.46
N ASP A 228 -38.42 16.28 -8.10
CA ASP A 228 -39.69 16.67 -7.48
C ASP A 228 -40.93 15.93 -8.04
N ALA A 229 -40.74 14.99 -8.97
CA ALA A 229 -41.80 14.15 -9.52
C ALA A 229 -42.51 13.36 -8.41
N ASP A 230 -43.81 13.10 -8.58
CA ASP A 230 -44.57 12.21 -7.69
C ASP A 230 -44.14 10.74 -7.88
N HIS A 231 -44.61 9.85 -6.99
CA HIS A 231 -44.19 8.45 -7.00
C HIS A 231 -44.50 7.72 -8.31
N ASP A 232 -45.71 7.90 -8.85
CA ASP A 232 -46.15 7.17 -10.04
C ASP A 232 -45.35 7.64 -11.26
N THR A 233 -45.19 8.96 -11.42
CA THR A 233 -44.36 9.54 -12.50
C THR A 233 -42.91 9.08 -12.40
N TYR A 234 -42.28 9.18 -11.22
CA TYR A 234 -40.90 8.73 -11.01
C TYR A 234 -40.74 7.25 -11.40
N ARG A 235 -41.62 6.39 -10.87
CA ARG A 235 -41.57 4.94 -11.08
C ARG A 235 -41.72 4.62 -12.57
N GLN A 236 -42.74 5.17 -13.23
CA GLN A 236 -43.02 4.93 -14.64
C GLN A 236 -41.87 5.41 -15.55
N VAL A 237 -41.30 6.59 -15.31
CA VAL A 237 -40.18 7.12 -16.11
C VAL A 237 -38.93 6.26 -15.94
N MET A 238 -38.60 5.86 -14.72
CA MET A 238 -37.44 4.98 -14.49
C MET A 238 -37.63 3.60 -15.13
N PHE A 239 -38.84 3.04 -15.11
CA PHE A 239 -39.17 1.82 -15.86
C PHE A 239 -38.98 1.99 -17.37
N LEU A 240 -39.44 3.12 -17.94
CA LEU A 240 -39.24 3.41 -19.36
C LEU A 240 -37.75 3.49 -19.70
N ILE A 241 -36.94 4.18 -18.89
CA ILE A 241 -35.50 4.31 -19.12
C ILE A 241 -34.82 2.94 -19.07
N GLY A 242 -35.13 2.13 -18.04
CA GLY A 242 -34.61 0.78 -17.92
C GLY A 242 -34.99 -0.12 -19.10
N SER A 243 -36.26 -0.11 -19.47
CA SER A 243 -36.78 -0.87 -20.62
C SER A 243 -36.15 -0.42 -21.94
N LEU A 244 -36.00 0.90 -22.15
CA LEU A 244 -35.34 1.46 -23.33
C LEU A 244 -33.91 0.93 -23.46
N PHE A 245 -33.12 1.03 -22.39
CA PHE A 245 -31.72 0.57 -22.44
C PHE A 245 -31.60 -0.94 -22.59
N ARG A 246 -32.52 -1.72 -22.01
CA ARG A 246 -32.58 -3.16 -22.21
C ARG A 246 -32.89 -3.52 -23.67
N ARG A 247 -33.93 -2.92 -24.25
CA ARG A 247 -34.38 -3.20 -25.63
C ARG A 247 -33.43 -2.68 -26.69
N LEU A 248 -32.70 -1.61 -26.37
CA LEU A 248 -31.65 -1.06 -27.23
C LEU A 248 -30.30 -1.74 -27.04
N ALA A 249 -30.15 -2.78 -26.22
CA ALA A 249 -28.86 -3.40 -25.97
C ALA A 249 -28.47 -4.42 -27.06
N PRO A 250 -27.54 -4.10 -28.00
CA PRO A 250 -26.86 -5.10 -28.82
C PRO A 250 -25.51 -5.42 -28.13
N GLY A 251 -25.49 -5.41 -26.80
CA GLY A 251 -24.27 -5.44 -25.97
C GLY A 251 -23.58 -6.79 -25.98
N ASP A 252 -22.49 -6.91 -25.22
CA ASP A 252 -21.81 -8.19 -25.00
C ASP A 252 -22.82 -9.26 -24.56
N PRO A 253 -23.03 -10.34 -25.37
CA PRO A 253 -23.97 -11.41 -25.03
C PRO A 253 -23.68 -12.04 -23.67
N HIS A 254 -22.41 -12.04 -23.24
CA HIS A 254 -22.04 -12.52 -21.92
C HIS A 254 -22.59 -11.62 -20.82
N ARG A 255 -22.41 -10.29 -20.92
CA ARG A 255 -22.94 -9.34 -19.94
C ARG A 255 -24.47 -9.41 -19.85
N VAL A 256 -25.15 -9.49 -21.01
CA VAL A 256 -26.62 -9.68 -21.05
C VAL A 256 -27.04 -10.95 -20.33
N ARG A 257 -26.36 -12.08 -20.60
CA ARG A 257 -26.65 -13.35 -19.91
C ARG A 257 -26.45 -13.24 -18.40
N VAL A 258 -25.36 -12.60 -17.95
CA VAL A 258 -25.11 -12.39 -16.52
C VAL A 258 -26.22 -11.58 -15.88
N ASP A 259 -26.71 -10.52 -16.53
CA ASP A 259 -27.83 -9.73 -16.02
C ASP A 259 -29.14 -10.51 -15.94
N GLU A 260 -29.45 -11.31 -16.97
CA GLU A 260 -30.61 -12.20 -16.90
C GLU A 260 -30.45 -13.23 -15.77
N ASP A 261 -29.27 -13.83 -15.58
CA ASP A 261 -29.03 -14.79 -14.50
C ASP A 261 -29.12 -14.12 -13.12
N ARG A 262 -28.71 -12.85 -12.98
CA ARG A 262 -28.96 -12.04 -11.78
C ARG A 262 -30.46 -11.86 -11.53
N GLU A 263 -31.23 -11.54 -12.56
CA GLU A 263 -32.68 -11.35 -12.44
C GLU A 263 -33.38 -12.65 -12.05
N ARG A 264 -33.03 -13.76 -12.68
CA ARG A 264 -33.50 -15.11 -12.32
C ARG A 264 -33.18 -15.41 -10.86
N HIS A 265 -31.94 -15.16 -10.44
CA HIS A 265 -31.51 -15.33 -9.06
C HIS A 265 -32.32 -14.50 -8.07
N MET A 266 -32.45 -13.19 -8.31
CA MET A 266 -33.19 -12.27 -7.44
C MET A 266 -34.65 -12.69 -7.29
N TRP A 267 -35.32 -13.03 -8.40
CA TRP A 267 -36.72 -13.47 -8.36
C TRP A 267 -36.89 -14.82 -7.67
N THR A 268 -35.99 -15.78 -7.89
CA THR A 268 -35.98 -17.06 -7.17
C THR A 268 -35.83 -16.83 -5.67
N ARG A 269 -34.86 -16.00 -5.23
CA ARG A 269 -34.66 -15.68 -3.81
C ARG A 269 -35.86 -15.01 -3.15
N MET A 270 -36.49 -14.06 -3.85
CA MET A 270 -37.70 -13.41 -3.33
C MET A 270 -38.84 -14.40 -3.15
N ARG A 271 -39.07 -15.30 -4.11
CA ARG A 271 -40.10 -16.34 -3.99
C ARG A 271 -39.81 -17.35 -2.89
N GLU A 272 -38.57 -17.83 -2.78
CA GLU A 272 -38.13 -18.72 -1.69
C GLU A 272 -38.44 -18.08 -0.34
N HIS A 273 -38.10 -16.80 -0.17
CA HIS A 273 -38.39 -16.06 1.05
C HIS A 273 -39.90 -15.94 1.32
N LEU A 274 -40.70 -15.49 0.34
CA LEU A 274 -42.15 -15.34 0.47
C LEU A 274 -42.84 -16.67 0.84
N ALA A 275 -42.38 -17.78 0.26
CA ALA A 275 -42.90 -19.11 0.56
C ALA A 275 -42.60 -19.54 2.01
N VAL A 276 -41.43 -19.17 2.54
CA VAL A 276 -41.02 -19.49 3.92
C VAL A 276 -41.73 -18.61 4.94
N THR A 277 -41.86 -17.30 4.69
CA THR A 277 -42.41 -16.34 5.66
C THR A 277 -43.93 -16.21 5.58
N GLY A 278 -44.54 -16.51 4.43
CA GLY A 278 -45.96 -16.28 4.17
C GLY A 278 -46.34 -14.79 4.13
N THR A 279 -45.36 -13.90 3.90
CA THR A 279 -45.60 -12.45 3.79
C THR A 279 -46.44 -12.16 2.53
N ASP A 280 -47.42 -11.26 2.65
CA ASP A 280 -48.18 -10.78 1.50
C ASP A 280 -47.26 -9.94 0.58
N PRO A 281 -47.09 -10.29 -0.71
CA PRO A 281 -46.31 -9.50 -1.65
C PRO A 281 -46.68 -8.00 -1.70
N ALA A 282 -47.94 -7.65 -1.43
CA ALA A 282 -48.39 -6.25 -1.41
C ALA A 282 -47.74 -5.44 -0.28
N ASP A 283 -47.34 -6.10 0.82
CA ASP A 283 -46.61 -5.52 1.95
C ASP A 283 -45.09 -5.46 1.71
N CYS A 284 -44.60 -5.95 0.56
CA CYS A 284 -43.18 -5.98 0.20
C CYS A 284 -42.80 -4.86 -0.78
N LEU A 285 -41.53 -4.47 -0.76
CA LEU A 285 -40.92 -3.55 -1.72
C LEU A 285 -39.62 -4.15 -2.24
N TYR A 286 -39.45 -4.24 -3.57
CA TYR A 286 -38.20 -4.67 -4.19
C TYR A 286 -37.48 -3.50 -4.83
N VAL A 287 -36.27 -3.22 -4.34
CA VAL A 287 -35.42 -2.11 -4.75
C VAL A 287 -34.30 -2.67 -5.63
N CYS A 288 -34.35 -2.36 -6.91
CA CYS A 288 -33.38 -2.80 -7.90
C CYS A 288 -33.10 -1.74 -8.96
N GLY A 289 -31.98 -1.90 -9.64
CA GLY A 289 -31.59 -1.11 -10.78
C GLY A 289 -32.67 -1.09 -11.84
N ALA A 290 -32.93 0.09 -12.43
CA ALA A 290 -34.04 0.23 -13.38
C ALA A 290 -33.90 -0.69 -14.61
N PHE A 291 -32.67 -1.06 -14.99
CA PHE A 291 -32.39 -2.04 -16.05
C PHE A 291 -32.97 -3.42 -15.71
N HIS A 292 -32.76 -3.89 -14.48
CA HIS A 292 -33.28 -5.17 -13.98
C HIS A 292 -34.76 -5.12 -13.64
N ALA A 293 -35.29 -3.94 -13.28
CA ALA A 293 -36.70 -3.75 -13.01
C ALA A 293 -37.55 -4.10 -14.26
N ALA A 294 -37.09 -3.74 -15.46
CA ALA A 294 -37.76 -4.04 -16.73
C ALA A 294 -37.43 -5.43 -17.31
N SER A 295 -37.08 -6.39 -16.45
CA SER A 295 -36.69 -7.74 -16.85
C SER A 295 -37.80 -8.51 -17.59
N ASP A 296 -37.41 -9.27 -18.61
CA ASP A 296 -38.25 -10.11 -19.47
C ASP A 296 -37.99 -11.62 -19.28
N VAL A 297 -37.23 -12.01 -18.24
CA VAL A 297 -37.02 -13.43 -17.90
C VAL A 297 -38.34 -14.09 -17.48
N GLU A 298 -38.47 -15.40 -17.73
CA GLU A 298 -39.70 -16.14 -17.38
C GLU A 298 -39.94 -16.18 -15.86
N GLU A 299 -38.88 -16.08 -15.08
CA GLU A 299 -38.88 -16.01 -13.62
C GLU A 299 -39.40 -14.67 -13.07
N PHE A 300 -39.67 -13.66 -13.91
CA PHE A 300 -40.12 -12.35 -13.44
C PHE A 300 -41.47 -12.44 -12.68
N GLY A 301 -41.53 -11.77 -11.52
CA GLY A 301 -42.76 -11.63 -10.72
C GLY A 301 -42.99 -12.76 -9.71
N VAL A 302 -43.95 -12.53 -8.80
CA VAL A 302 -44.35 -13.51 -7.78
C VAL A 302 -45.04 -14.76 -8.36
N HIS A 303 -45.46 -14.69 -9.61
CA HIS A 303 -46.07 -15.79 -10.37
C HIS A 303 -45.18 -16.30 -11.51
N GLY A 304 -43.90 -15.89 -11.55
CA GLY A 304 -42.92 -16.38 -12.51
C GLY A 304 -42.64 -17.88 -12.35
N VAL A 305 -42.02 -18.48 -13.37
CA VAL A 305 -41.63 -19.90 -13.32
C VAL A 305 -40.49 -20.12 -12.33
N ASP A 306 -40.37 -21.35 -11.82
CA ASP A 306 -39.33 -21.74 -10.87
C ASP A 306 -38.35 -22.73 -11.51
N THR A 307 -37.68 -22.27 -12.57
CA THR A 307 -36.82 -23.10 -13.42
C THR A 307 -35.33 -22.86 -13.21
N PHE A 308 -34.95 -21.78 -12.53
CA PHE A 308 -33.56 -21.41 -12.33
C PHE A 308 -32.97 -22.05 -11.06
N GLU A 309 -31.95 -22.89 -11.23
CA GLU A 309 -31.20 -23.50 -10.12
C GLU A 309 -30.00 -22.62 -9.74
N ILE A 310 -29.99 -22.13 -8.50
CA ILE A 310 -28.87 -21.33 -7.98
C ILE A 310 -27.67 -22.24 -7.72
N GLY A 311 -26.60 -22.05 -8.48
CA GLY A 311 -25.36 -22.82 -8.33
C GLY A 311 -24.76 -22.73 -6.92
N LEU A 312 -24.08 -23.80 -6.49
CA LEU A 312 -23.40 -23.81 -5.19
C LEU A 312 -22.23 -22.82 -5.16
N ARG A 313 -22.00 -22.20 -3.99
CA ARG A 313 -20.80 -21.41 -3.76
C ARG A 313 -19.55 -22.30 -3.78
N SER A 314 -18.44 -21.71 -4.17
CA SER A 314 -17.12 -22.35 -4.13
C SER A 314 -16.69 -22.62 -2.67
N GLY A 315 -15.59 -23.37 -2.49
CA GLY A 315 -15.00 -23.59 -1.15
C GLY A 315 -14.28 -22.36 -0.59
N THR A 316 -14.25 -21.25 -1.34
CA THR A 316 -13.56 -20.01 -0.99
C THR A 316 -14.06 -19.43 0.33
N LYS A 317 -13.12 -19.03 1.18
CA LYS A 317 -13.43 -18.40 2.47
C LYS A 317 -13.50 -16.88 2.29
N TRP A 318 -14.72 -16.38 2.29
CA TRP A 318 -15.00 -14.94 2.24
C TRP A 318 -14.94 -14.31 3.63
N LEU A 319 -14.27 -13.16 3.71
CA LEU A 319 -14.22 -12.29 4.87
C LEU A 319 -14.98 -11.01 4.55
N HIS A 320 -15.76 -10.51 5.51
CA HIS A 320 -16.67 -9.40 5.32
C HIS A 320 -16.30 -8.26 6.26
N GLY A 321 -16.24 -7.02 5.76
CA GLY A 321 -16.02 -5.83 6.59
C GLY A 321 -16.46 -4.53 5.91
N LEU A 322 -16.30 -3.42 6.62
CA LEU A 322 -16.51 -2.07 6.09
C LEU A 322 -15.16 -1.40 5.86
N ILE A 323 -15.02 -0.69 4.74
CA ILE A 323 -13.84 0.13 4.44
C ILE A 323 -14.24 1.59 4.19
N PRO A 324 -13.35 2.56 4.48
CA PRO A 324 -13.59 3.95 4.09
C PRO A 324 -13.70 4.04 2.57
N SER A 325 -14.65 4.84 2.09
CA SER A 325 -14.82 5.17 0.67
C SER A 325 -14.76 6.69 0.50
N SER A 326 -14.77 7.14 -0.74
CA SER A 326 -14.84 8.56 -1.08
C SER A 326 -15.61 8.80 -2.36
N HIS A 327 -16.00 10.04 -2.61
CA HIS A 327 -16.68 10.40 -3.85
C HIS A 327 -15.80 10.09 -5.06
N THR A 328 -14.50 10.41 -5.00
CA THR A 328 -13.56 10.11 -6.08
C THR A 328 -13.32 8.61 -6.25
N ALA A 329 -13.27 7.83 -5.17
CA ALA A 329 -13.15 6.37 -5.26
C ALA A 329 -14.39 5.73 -5.92
N ILE A 330 -15.58 6.23 -5.61
CA ILE A 330 -16.84 5.82 -6.25
C ILE A 330 -16.84 6.18 -7.73
N GLU A 331 -16.43 7.41 -8.06
CA GLU A 331 -16.35 7.88 -9.45
C GLU A 331 -15.40 7.00 -10.28
N ALA A 332 -14.22 6.69 -9.74
CA ALA A 332 -13.26 5.79 -10.39
C ALA A 332 -13.81 4.37 -10.56
N GLN A 333 -14.45 3.81 -9.53
CA GLN A 333 -14.99 2.45 -9.54
C GLN A 333 -16.02 2.22 -10.65
N PHE A 334 -16.87 3.22 -10.91
CA PHE A 334 -17.99 3.11 -11.85
C PHE A 334 -17.78 3.93 -13.13
N GLY A 335 -16.56 4.43 -13.37
CA GLY A 335 -16.23 5.22 -14.57
C GLY A 335 -17.05 6.51 -14.72
N LEU A 336 -17.44 7.13 -13.60
CA LEU A 336 -18.20 8.38 -13.60
C LEU A 336 -17.27 9.58 -13.81
N ALA A 337 -17.83 10.68 -14.31
CA ALA A 337 -17.06 11.92 -14.44
C ALA A 337 -16.65 12.47 -13.06
N SER A 338 -15.44 13.01 -12.98
CA SER A 338 -14.91 13.61 -11.75
C SER A 338 -15.85 14.67 -11.18
N GLY A 339 -16.13 14.58 -9.89
CA GLY A 339 -17.07 15.45 -9.17
C GLY A 339 -18.55 15.10 -9.31
N SER A 340 -18.93 14.11 -10.12
CA SER A 340 -20.35 13.75 -10.32
C SER A 340 -21.04 13.30 -9.02
N VAL A 341 -20.36 12.54 -8.16
CA VAL A 341 -20.93 12.08 -6.87
C VAL A 341 -21.06 13.24 -5.89
N SER A 342 -20.13 14.20 -5.95
CA SER A 342 -20.24 15.45 -5.19
C SER A 342 -21.41 16.32 -5.64
N ILE A 343 -21.61 16.46 -6.96
CA ILE A 343 -22.76 17.15 -7.54
C ILE A 343 -24.06 16.48 -7.10
N ALA A 344 -24.10 15.14 -7.13
CA ALA A 344 -25.24 14.37 -6.63
C ALA A 344 -25.53 14.67 -5.16
N ALA A 345 -24.52 14.70 -4.28
CA ALA A 345 -24.71 15.03 -2.86
C ALA A 345 -25.25 16.47 -2.64
N THR A 346 -24.81 17.44 -3.45
CA THR A 346 -25.37 18.81 -3.41
C THR A 346 -26.82 18.83 -3.90
N LEU A 347 -27.12 18.14 -5.01
CA LEU A 347 -28.48 18.05 -5.54
C LEU A 347 -29.43 17.36 -4.55
N TRP A 348 -28.98 16.32 -3.87
CA TRP A 348 -29.71 15.67 -2.78
C TRP A 348 -30.14 16.68 -1.71
N THR A 349 -29.22 17.52 -1.25
CA THR A 349 -29.51 18.56 -0.25
C THR A 349 -30.56 19.54 -0.77
N LYS A 350 -30.42 20.01 -2.02
CA LYS A 350 -31.40 20.90 -2.67
C LYS A 350 -32.77 20.25 -2.81
N ASN A 351 -32.84 18.98 -3.22
CA ASN A 351 -34.11 18.27 -3.35
C ASN A 351 -34.80 18.10 -1.99
N LEU A 352 -34.07 17.83 -0.91
CA LEU A 352 -34.64 17.78 0.44
C LEU A 352 -35.24 19.13 0.86
N GLU A 353 -34.55 20.23 0.60
CA GLU A 353 -35.05 21.59 0.91
C GLU A 353 -36.29 21.94 0.08
N ARG A 354 -36.26 21.66 -1.23
CA ARG A 354 -37.33 21.93 -2.19
C ARG A 354 -38.58 21.11 -1.89
N THR A 355 -38.43 19.80 -1.72
CA THR A 355 -39.56 18.85 -1.55
C THR A 355 -40.02 18.72 -0.10
N ARG A 356 -39.21 19.15 0.87
CA ARG A 356 -39.42 18.97 2.31
C ARG A 356 -39.59 17.51 2.74
N VAL A 357 -39.13 16.56 1.92
CA VAL A 357 -39.09 15.14 2.29
C VAL A 357 -38.12 14.96 3.44
N LYS A 358 -38.52 14.17 4.44
CA LYS A 358 -37.65 13.83 5.57
C LYS A 358 -36.83 12.59 5.20
N PRO A 359 -35.49 12.68 5.10
CA PRO A 359 -34.67 11.52 4.81
C PRO A 359 -34.67 10.53 5.98
N TYR A 360 -34.37 9.27 5.68
CA TYR A 360 -34.03 8.26 6.68
C TYR A 360 -32.53 8.34 7.00
N ARG A 361 -32.21 8.20 8.28
CA ARG A 361 -30.85 8.13 8.80
C ARG A 361 -30.83 7.16 9.97
N LEU A 362 -29.79 6.35 10.05
CA LEU A 362 -29.63 5.40 11.14
C LEU A 362 -29.50 6.11 12.49
N THR A 363 -30.20 5.60 13.49
CA THR A 363 -30.25 6.16 14.83
C THR A 363 -28.89 6.00 15.48
N GLY A 364 -28.35 7.12 15.99
CA GLY A 364 -27.02 7.16 16.57
C GLY A 364 -25.87 7.20 15.56
N GLN A 365 -26.15 7.38 14.27
CA GLN A 365 -25.11 7.32 13.25
C GLN A 365 -24.00 8.36 13.45
N ALA A 366 -22.76 7.89 13.42
CA ALA A 366 -21.57 8.73 13.54
C ALA A 366 -21.55 9.86 12.49
N GLY A 367 -21.21 11.08 12.92
CA GLY A 367 -21.14 12.25 12.04
C GLY A 367 -22.47 12.97 11.78
N THR A 368 -23.60 12.45 12.28
CA THR A 368 -24.90 13.14 12.24
C THR A 368 -25.14 13.97 13.51
N LYS A 369 -25.82 15.12 13.41
CA LYS A 369 -26.20 15.90 14.60
C LYS A 369 -27.24 15.12 15.39
N LYS A 370 -27.05 14.98 16.71
CA LYS A 370 -28.04 14.40 17.62
C LYS A 370 -29.39 15.10 17.43
N THR A 371 -30.35 14.41 16.84
CA THR A 371 -31.74 14.83 16.84
C THR A 371 -32.28 14.61 18.26
N THR A 372 -32.62 15.69 18.95
CA THR A 372 -33.36 15.61 20.22
C THR A 372 -34.61 14.77 19.99
N PRO A 373 -34.96 13.81 20.87
CA PRO A 373 -36.20 13.05 20.72
C PRO A 373 -37.36 14.04 20.81
N GLY A 374 -37.90 14.44 19.67
CA GLY A 374 -39.16 15.17 19.61
C GLY A 374 -40.22 14.24 20.16
N ARG A 375 -40.93 14.69 21.20
CA ARG A 375 -42.04 13.99 21.83
C ARG A 375 -42.97 13.45 20.73
N THR A 376 -42.95 12.15 20.48
CA THR A 376 -43.89 11.47 19.60
C THR A 376 -45.27 11.66 20.20
N THR A 377 -46.00 12.64 19.69
CA THR A 377 -47.45 12.64 19.83
C THR A 377 -47.93 11.52 18.91
N PRO A 378 -48.88 10.66 19.31
CA PRO A 378 -49.43 9.66 18.40
C PRO A 378 -50.09 10.43 17.25
N GLY A 379 -49.35 10.60 16.15
CA GLY A 379 -49.90 11.11 14.91
C GLY A 379 -50.93 10.09 14.46
N ARG A 380 -52.18 10.55 14.33
CA ARG A 380 -53.29 9.76 13.80
C ARG A 380 -52.80 8.94 12.62
N THR A 381 -52.99 7.63 12.68
CA THR A 381 -52.82 6.71 11.56
C THR A 381 -53.41 7.36 10.31
N PRO A 382 -52.62 7.64 9.26
CA PRO A 382 -53.20 7.91 7.96
C PRO A 382 -54.01 6.65 7.63
N GLN A 383 -55.31 6.81 7.44
CA GLN A 383 -56.08 5.77 6.77
C GLN A 383 -55.37 5.47 5.44
N PRO A 384 -55.22 4.20 5.04
CA PRO A 384 -54.74 3.89 3.71
C PRO A 384 -55.61 4.67 2.73
N ALA A 385 -55.01 5.59 1.99
CA ALA A 385 -55.71 6.25 0.92
C ALA A 385 -56.18 5.13 -0.02
N PRO A 386 -57.47 5.09 -0.42
CA PRO A 386 -57.90 4.15 -1.42
C PRO A 386 -56.96 4.28 -2.62
N GLN A 387 -56.43 3.17 -3.13
CA GLN A 387 -55.66 3.14 -4.36
C GLN A 387 -56.49 3.86 -5.43
N ALA A 388 -56.11 5.10 -5.74
CA ALA A 388 -56.66 5.77 -6.89
C ALA A 388 -56.23 4.95 -8.11
N PRO A 389 -57.11 4.74 -9.11
CA PRO A 389 -56.69 4.09 -10.34
C PRO A 389 -55.49 4.88 -10.90
N THR A 390 -54.41 4.17 -11.24
CA THR A 390 -53.22 4.74 -11.87
C THR A 390 -53.68 5.54 -13.10
N ALA A 391 -53.60 6.86 -13.01
CA ALA A 391 -53.96 7.73 -14.12
C ALA A 391 -52.76 7.87 -15.07
N ASP A 392 -53.02 8.01 -16.38
CA ASP A 392 -51.99 8.29 -17.38
C ASP A 392 -51.42 9.71 -17.21
N GLN A 393 -50.52 9.87 -16.25
CA GLN A 393 -49.73 11.09 -16.04
C GLN A 393 -48.47 11.11 -16.91
N LEU A 394 -48.04 9.93 -17.36
CA LEU A 394 -46.87 9.72 -18.20
C LEU A 394 -46.98 10.44 -19.55
N THR A 395 -48.13 10.34 -20.22
CA THR A 395 -48.36 11.03 -21.51
C THR A 395 -48.24 12.54 -21.36
N GLY A 396 -48.73 13.11 -20.25
CA GLY A 396 -48.60 14.54 -19.94
C GLY A 396 -47.17 14.97 -19.64
N PHE A 397 -46.43 14.14 -18.90
CA PHE A 397 -45.02 14.36 -18.57
C PHE A 397 -44.13 14.35 -19.83
N LEU A 398 -44.26 13.33 -20.68
CA LEU A 398 -43.45 13.16 -21.89
C LEU A 398 -43.70 14.24 -22.95
N ARG A 399 -44.91 14.83 -22.99
CA ARG A 399 -45.25 15.91 -23.92
C ARG A 399 -44.75 17.28 -23.48
N ARG A 400 -44.33 17.43 -22.22
CA ARG A 400 -43.84 18.71 -21.70
C ARG A 400 -42.34 18.84 -21.99
N PRO A 401 -41.88 19.89 -22.70
CA PRO A 401 -40.46 20.14 -22.80
C PRO A 401 -39.88 20.31 -21.37
N PRO A 402 -38.66 19.79 -21.09
CA PRO A 402 -38.07 19.91 -19.76
C PRO A 402 -38.07 21.36 -19.30
N VAL A 403 -38.63 21.63 -18.13
CA VAL A 403 -38.55 22.96 -17.53
C VAL A 403 -37.15 23.06 -16.93
N LEU A 404 -36.23 23.65 -17.68
CA LEU A 404 -34.89 23.93 -17.19
C LEU A 404 -35.01 25.02 -16.10
N ASP A 405 -34.50 24.73 -14.90
CA ASP A 405 -34.49 25.67 -13.78
C ASP A 405 -33.90 27.03 -14.20
N GLN A 406 -34.44 28.11 -13.62
CA GLN A 406 -33.90 29.45 -13.82
C GLN A 406 -32.45 29.53 -13.30
N LEU A 407 -31.66 30.43 -13.89
CA LEU A 407 -30.29 30.70 -13.47
C LEU A 407 -30.25 31.07 -11.98
N ASP A 408 -29.52 30.28 -11.17
CA ASP A 408 -29.17 30.67 -9.80
C ASP A 408 -27.94 31.58 -9.86
N GLU A 409 -28.19 32.88 -10.07
CA GLU A 409 -27.13 33.89 -10.18
C GLU A 409 -26.27 33.95 -8.92
N ALA A 410 -26.86 33.73 -7.73
CA ALA A 410 -26.15 33.79 -6.47
C ALA A 410 -25.16 32.63 -6.32
N GLU A 411 -25.57 31.42 -6.69
CA GLU A 411 -24.69 30.24 -6.71
C GLU A 411 -23.52 30.45 -7.68
N LEU A 412 -23.80 30.88 -8.91
CA LEU A 412 -22.76 31.07 -9.92
C LEU A 412 -21.79 32.19 -9.55
N LEU A 413 -22.27 33.28 -8.93
CA LEU A 413 -21.44 34.33 -8.35
C LEU A 413 -20.54 33.79 -7.25
N GLY A 414 -21.08 32.97 -6.34
CA GLY A 414 -20.32 32.30 -5.29
C GLY A 414 -19.17 31.47 -5.86
N TRP A 415 -19.48 30.58 -6.81
CA TRP A 415 -18.47 29.76 -7.50
C TRP A 415 -17.39 30.60 -8.17
N SER A 416 -17.77 31.68 -8.85
CA SER A 416 -16.84 32.56 -9.57
C SER A 416 -15.87 33.29 -8.62
N VAL A 417 -16.33 33.67 -7.43
CA VAL A 417 -15.49 34.27 -6.40
C VAL A 417 -14.56 33.23 -5.76
N ASP A 418 -15.10 32.05 -5.45
CA ASP A 418 -14.38 30.97 -4.80
C ASP A 418 -13.24 30.42 -5.67
N ILE A 419 -13.46 30.27 -6.99
CA ILE A 419 -12.42 29.78 -7.90
C ILE A 419 -11.26 30.76 -8.01
N VAL A 420 -11.52 32.07 -8.03
CA VAL A 420 -10.47 33.09 -8.04
C VAL A 420 -9.67 33.08 -6.74
N HIS A 421 -10.34 32.90 -5.59
CA HIS A 421 -9.65 32.72 -4.31
C HIS A 421 -8.81 31.44 -4.27
N ALA A 422 -9.31 30.34 -4.81
CA ALA A 422 -8.57 29.09 -4.92
C ALA A 422 -7.35 29.22 -5.86
N ALA A 423 -7.53 29.88 -7.01
CA ALA A 423 -6.47 30.13 -7.98
C ALA A 423 -5.35 30.99 -7.39
N ARG A 424 -5.68 32.10 -6.70
CA ARG A 424 -4.68 32.95 -6.00
C ARG A 424 -3.85 32.16 -4.99
N ARG A 425 -4.50 31.30 -4.19
CA ARG A 425 -3.79 30.45 -3.21
C ARG A 425 -2.84 29.45 -3.85
N ASN A 426 -3.04 29.10 -5.13
CA ASN A 426 -2.21 28.19 -5.89
C ASN A 426 -1.26 28.91 -6.86
N GLY A 427 -1.05 30.22 -6.68
CA GLY A 427 -0.04 30.99 -7.41
C GLY A 427 -0.52 31.61 -8.73
N TYR A 428 -1.80 31.46 -9.10
CA TYR A 428 -2.35 32.15 -10.26
C TYR A 428 -2.51 33.65 -10.00
N LEU A 429 -2.19 34.46 -11.00
CA LEU A 429 -2.45 35.91 -11.03
C LEU A 429 -3.92 36.19 -11.37
N ALA A 430 -4.84 35.69 -10.53
CA ALA A 430 -6.27 35.89 -10.70
C ALA A 430 -6.77 37.14 -9.95
N SER A 431 -7.73 37.86 -10.51
CA SER A 431 -8.28 39.14 -10.07
C SER A 431 -9.81 39.08 -9.98
N THR A 432 -10.45 40.11 -9.42
CA THR A 432 -11.93 40.18 -9.43
C THR A 432 -12.49 40.30 -10.85
N ALA A 433 -11.71 40.83 -11.80
CA ALA A 433 -12.10 40.85 -13.21
C ALA A 433 -12.22 39.43 -13.78
N ASP A 434 -11.36 38.50 -13.35
CA ASP A 434 -11.45 37.09 -13.77
C ASP A 434 -12.70 36.42 -13.19
N ALA A 435 -13.15 36.77 -11.98
CA ALA A 435 -14.41 36.26 -11.44
C ALA A 435 -15.61 36.72 -12.29
N ILE A 436 -15.63 37.98 -12.71
CA ILE A 436 -16.66 38.52 -13.61
C ILE A 436 -16.60 37.82 -14.98
N ALA A 437 -15.38 37.62 -15.52
CA ALA A 437 -15.18 36.93 -16.78
C ALA A 437 -15.65 35.47 -16.72
N VAL A 438 -15.34 34.74 -15.64
CA VAL A 438 -15.81 33.37 -15.43
C VAL A 438 -17.33 33.32 -15.34
N PHE A 439 -17.95 34.22 -14.58
CA PHE A 439 -19.42 34.31 -14.46
C PHE A 439 -20.08 34.51 -15.84
N GLN A 440 -19.64 35.52 -16.58
CA GLN A 440 -20.20 35.86 -17.91
C GLN A 440 -19.92 34.75 -18.93
N THR A 441 -18.71 34.20 -18.93
CA THR A 441 -18.31 33.13 -19.85
C THR A 441 -19.09 31.84 -19.57
N SER A 442 -19.39 31.53 -18.31
CA SER A 442 -20.24 30.38 -17.96
C SER A 442 -21.63 30.51 -18.59
N ILE A 443 -22.24 31.70 -18.51
CA ILE A 443 -23.55 31.99 -19.11
C ILE A 443 -23.46 31.92 -20.65
N LEU A 444 -22.42 32.50 -21.25
CA LEU A 444 -22.21 32.46 -22.69
C LEU A 444 -22.03 31.02 -23.21
N LEU A 445 -21.21 30.21 -22.55
CA LEU A 445 -20.99 28.81 -22.91
C LEU A 445 -22.29 28.00 -22.80
N ALA A 446 -23.06 28.21 -21.73
CA ALA A 446 -24.38 27.60 -21.58
C ALA A 446 -25.31 27.98 -22.73
N GLY A 447 -25.38 29.28 -23.07
CA GLY A 447 -26.19 29.79 -24.18
C GLY A 447 -25.77 29.23 -25.54
N MET A 448 -24.46 29.12 -25.82
CA MET A 448 -23.95 28.49 -27.05
C MET A 448 -24.31 27.00 -27.15
N ARG A 449 -24.53 26.35 -26.01
CA ARG A 449 -24.98 24.95 -25.91
C ARG A 449 -26.51 24.83 -25.83
N ASP A 450 -27.25 25.90 -26.13
CA ASP A 450 -28.72 26.00 -26.06
C ASP A 450 -29.28 25.65 -24.66
N ARG A 451 -28.57 26.07 -23.61
CA ARG A 451 -28.95 25.84 -22.21
C ARG A 451 -29.38 27.12 -21.52
N ALA A 452 -30.42 27.00 -20.67
CA ALA A 452 -30.94 28.11 -19.88
C ALA A 452 -30.06 28.49 -18.67
N ARG A 453 -29.21 27.56 -18.20
CA ARG A 453 -28.27 27.78 -17.09
C ARG A 453 -26.95 27.02 -17.30
N PRO A 454 -25.82 27.53 -16.77
CA PRO A 454 -24.55 26.81 -16.78
C PRO A 454 -24.58 25.54 -15.92
N THR A 455 -23.94 24.48 -16.42
CA THR A 455 -23.58 23.30 -15.62
C THR A 455 -22.28 23.51 -14.85
N PRO A 456 -21.98 22.65 -13.86
CA PRO A 456 -20.64 22.50 -13.30
C PRO A 456 -19.53 22.41 -14.36
N TYR A 457 -19.80 21.78 -15.50
CA TYR A 457 -18.85 21.61 -16.59
C TYR A 457 -18.70 22.87 -17.45
N ASP A 458 -19.79 23.62 -17.70
CA ASP A 458 -19.72 24.98 -18.29
C ASP A 458 -18.86 25.91 -17.44
N PHE A 459 -19.08 25.85 -16.12
CA PHE A 459 -18.32 26.67 -15.18
C PHE A 459 -16.84 26.28 -15.16
N GLN A 460 -16.53 24.99 -15.19
CA GLN A 460 -15.14 24.51 -15.29
C GLN A 460 -14.45 25.00 -16.57
N ASP A 461 -15.13 24.88 -17.72
CA ASP A 461 -14.63 25.38 -19.00
C ASP A 461 -14.38 26.89 -18.96
N ALA A 462 -15.32 27.65 -18.40
CA ALA A 462 -15.20 29.09 -18.24
C ALA A 462 -14.02 29.44 -17.32
N ALA A 463 -13.85 28.73 -16.21
CA ALA A 463 -12.76 28.93 -15.25
C ALA A 463 -11.41 28.67 -15.89
N VAL A 464 -11.23 27.53 -16.56
CA VAL A 464 -10.00 27.20 -17.29
C VAL A 464 -9.71 28.27 -18.34
N THR A 465 -10.70 28.64 -19.15
CA THR A 465 -10.55 29.63 -20.22
C THR A 465 -10.15 31.02 -19.71
N CYS A 466 -10.71 31.45 -18.56
CA CYS A 466 -10.47 32.80 -18.06
C CYS A 466 -9.20 32.90 -17.18
N ILE A 467 -8.87 31.86 -16.43
CA ILE A 467 -7.83 31.91 -15.39
C ILE A 467 -6.54 31.23 -15.85
N GLU A 468 -6.62 30.11 -16.57
CA GLU A 468 -5.45 29.35 -17.02
C GLU A 468 -4.95 29.88 -18.36
N LYS A 469 -3.73 30.45 -18.34
CA LYS A 469 -3.10 31.09 -19.52
C LYS A 469 -2.00 30.18 -20.05
N ASP A 470 -0.74 30.59 -19.93
CA ASP A 470 0.37 29.91 -20.61
C ASP A 470 0.89 28.67 -19.87
N ALA A 471 0.89 28.67 -18.53
CA ALA A 471 1.43 27.58 -17.73
C ALA A 471 0.77 27.50 -16.34
N VAL A 472 0.78 26.30 -15.76
CA VAL A 472 0.35 26.04 -14.38
C VAL A 472 1.43 26.55 -13.41
N PRO A 473 1.16 27.59 -12.59
CA PRO A 473 2.17 28.21 -11.72
C PRO A 473 2.49 27.39 -10.47
N GLY A 474 1.64 26.41 -10.13
CA GLY A 474 1.75 25.60 -8.91
C GLY A 474 1.62 24.10 -9.19
N ARG A 475 1.14 23.35 -8.19
CA ARG A 475 0.93 21.89 -8.31
C ARG A 475 -0.40 21.50 -8.94
N ARG A 476 -1.36 22.43 -9.04
CA ARG A 476 -2.75 22.14 -9.41
C ARG A 476 -3.18 23.07 -10.53
N ASP A 477 -3.71 22.50 -11.60
CA ASP A 477 -4.36 23.23 -12.69
C ASP A 477 -5.72 23.81 -12.23
N VAL A 478 -6.29 24.76 -12.98
CA VAL A 478 -7.58 25.39 -12.65
C VAL A 478 -8.69 24.36 -12.66
N ARG A 479 -8.65 23.38 -13.57
CA ARG A 479 -9.60 22.28 -13.64
C ARG A 479 -9.69 21.53 -12.30
N ARG A 480 -8.54 21.16 -11.73
CA ARG A 480 -8.45 20.49 -10.42
C ARG A 480 -8.94 21.38 -9.29
N LEU A 481 -8.70 22.70 -9.36
CA LEU A 481 -9.25 23.63 -8.39
C LEU A 481 -10.78 23.70 -8.44
N VAL A 482 -11.37 23.67 -9.64
CA VAL A 482 -12.83 23.59 -9.81
C VAL A 482 -13.38 22.27 -9.26
N GLU A 483 -12.76 21.13 -9.56
CA GLU A 483 -13.18 19.83 -9.01
C GLU A 483 -13.19 19.83 -7.47
N ILE A 484 -12.14 20.37 -6.85
CA ILE A 484 -12.04 20.50 -5.40
C ILE A 484 -13.10 21.47 -4.86
N MET A 485 -13.39 22.55 -5.59
CA MET A 485 -14.34 23.57 -5.17
C MET A 485 -15.80 23.09 -5.26
N MET A 486 -16.16 22.39 -6.34
CA MET A 486 -17.54 21.95 -6.62
C MET A 486 -18.02 20.80 -5.73
N GLY A 487 -17.16 20.35 -4.81
CA GLY A 487 -17.56 19.52 -3.67
C GLY A 487 -16.39 18.91 -2.92
N GLY A 488 -15.22 18.80 -3.55
CA GLY A 488 -14.04 18.17 -2.96
C GLY A 488 -14.27 16.68 -2.72
N ASP A 489 -13.19 15.91 -2.56
CA ASP A 489 -13.38 14.50 -2.26
C ASP A 489 -13.89 14.33 -0.82
N ARG A 490 -15.13 13.85 -0.69
CA ARG A 490 -15.73 13.58 0.61
C ARG A 490 -15.43 12.14 1.00
N ILE A 491 -14.52 12.01 1.95
CA ILE A 491 -14.09 10.69 2.43
C ILE A 491 -14.87 10.35 3.70
N GLY A 492 -15.44 9.15 3.74
CA GLY A 492 -16.07 8.64 4.94
C GLY A 492 -15.07 8.00 5.90
N GLN A 493 -15.60 7.40 6.95
CA GLN A 493 -14.81 6.84 8.03
C GLN A 493 -15.54 5.66 8.65
N VAL A 494 -14.82 4.56 8.84
CA VAL A 494 -15.28 3.43 9.64
C VAL A 494 -15.02 3.76 11.11
N GLY A 495 -16.06 3.80 11.93
CA GLY A 495 -15.91 4.08 13.36
C GLY A 495 -15.34 2.89 14.10
N TYR A 496 -14.84 3.16 15.30
CA TYR A 496 -14.10 2.19 16.12
C TYR A 496 -14.84 0.87 16.32
N ASP A 497 -16.15 0.89 16.61
CA ASP A 497 -16.93 -0.31 16.88
C ASP A 497 -17.08 -1.22 15.65
N ALA A 498 -17.06 -0.64 14.44
CA ALA A 498 -17.12 -1.36 13.17
C ALA A 498 -15.74 -1.81 12.65
N LEU A 499 -14.64 -1.45 13.32
CA LEU A 499 -13.30 -1.90 12.91
C LEU A 499 -13.10 -3.39 13.21
N PRO A 500 -12.30 -4.12 12.41
CA PRO A 500 -11.87 -5.46 12.76
C PRO A 500 -11.15 -5.51 14.11
N PRO A 501 -11.18 -6.66 14.82
CA PRO A 501 -10.50 -6.81 16.11
C PRO A 501 -9.03 -6.38 16.12
N LEU A 502 -8.27 -6.72 15.07
CA LEU A 502 -6.87 -6.34 14.93
C LEU A 502 -6.70 -4.81 14.86
N ALA A 503 -7.53 -4.12 14.08
CA ALA A 503 -7.47 -2.67 13.94
C ALA A 503 -7.85 -1.96 15.26
N ARG A 504 -8.80 -2.52 16.03
CA ARG A 504 -9.12 -2.03 17.38
C ARG A 504 -7.94 -2.20 18.35
N ASP A 505 -7.32 -3.39 18.38
CA ASP A 505 -6.15 -3.67 19.22
C ASP A 505 -5.01 -2.67 18.96
N VAL A 506 -4.74 -2.34 17.69
CA VAL A 506 -3.75 -1.31 17.33
C VAL A 506 -4.10 0.04 17.93
N HIS A 507 -5.36 0.48 17.81
CA HIS A 507 -5.78 1.75 18.40
C HIS A 507 -5.71 1.75 19.93
N ASP A 508 -6.06 0.64 20.58
CA ASP A 508 -6.03 0.50 22.04
C ASP A 508 -4.60 0.54 22.58
N ARG A 509 -3.67 -0.17 21.93
CA ARG A 509 -2.26 -0.21 22.31
C ARG A 509 -1.54 1.13 22.09
N LEU A 510 -2.00 1.93 21.13
CA LEU A 510 -1.47 3.26 20.86
C LEU A 510 -2.19 4.38 21.62
N ALA A 511 -3.24 4.08 22.39
CA ALA A 511 -3.97 5.04 23.22
C ALA A 511 -3.07 5.86 24.19
N PRO A 512 -1.98 5.31 24.78
CA PRO A 512 -1.08 6.08 25.65
C PRO A 512 -0.39 7.28 24.97
N LEU A 513 -0.32 7.30 23.63
CA LEU A 513 0.19 8.45 22.87
C LEU A 513 -0.73 9.67 22.97
N ASN A 514 -2.00 9.48 23.36
CA ASN A 514 -3.01 10.53 23.48
C ASN A 514 -3.19 11.33 22.18
N LEU A 515 -3.12 10.65 21.04
CA LEU A 515 -3.31 11.20 19.70
C LEU A 515 -4.63 10.72 19.10
N LYS A 516 -5.26 11.55 18.28
CA LYS A 516 -6.48 11.18 17.55
C LYS A 516 -6.14 10.42 16.27
N LEU A 517 -5.59 9.21 16.43
CA LEU A 517 -5.02 8.42 15.32
C LEU A 517 -6.04 7.98 14.26
N GLN A 518 -7.34 8.01 14.59
CA GLN A 518 -8.41 7.76 13.62
C GLN A 518 -8.66 8.95 12.69
N GLN A 519 -8.22 10.16 13.05
CA GLN A 519 -8.38 11.34 12.20
C GLN A 519 -7.41 11.29 11.02
N ARG A 520 -7.84 11.78 9.86
CA ARG A 520 -6.99 11.91 8.68
C ARG A 520 -5.88 12.95 8.90
N GLY A 521 -4.80 12.80 8.16
CA GLY A 521 -3.63 13.67 8.21
C GLY A 521 -2.51 13.08 9.08
N VAL A 522 -1.36 13.76 9.04
CA VAL A 522 -0.16 13.34 9.80
C VAL A 522 -0.25 13.87 11.23
N GLN A 523 -0.20 12.95 12.19
CA GLN A 523 -0.10 13.22 13.62
C GLN A 523 1.33 12.93 14.06
N ARG A 524 1.99 13.91 14.70
CA ARG A 524 3.36 13.72 15.20
C ARG A 524 3.33 13.15 16.62
N ALA A 525 4.01 12.02 16.81
CA ALA A 525 4.22 11.41 18.11
C ALA A 525 5.67 11.62 18.58
N LEU A 526 5.83 11.92 19.86
CA LEU A 526 7.13 11.97 20.54
C LEU A 526 7.10 10.97 21.69
N LEU A 527 7.98 9.98 21.66
CA LEU A 527 8.07 8.94 22.68
C LEU A 527 9.34 9.18 23.48
N ASP A 528 9.21 9.68 24.70
CA ASP A 528 10.28 9.72 25.70
C ASP A 528 10.22 8.44 26.54
N ILE A 529 10.88 7.38 26.06
CA ILE A 529 10.83 6.04 26.66
C ILE A 529 11.63 6.01 27.98
N ALA A 530 12.70 6.81 28.08
CA ALA A 530 13.46 6.95 29.31
C ALA A 530 12.64 7.59 30.44
N GLY A 531 11.88 8.64 30.13
CA GLY A 531 10.99 9.30 31.10
C GLY A 531 9.68 8.53 31.35
N ARG A 532 9.19 7.78 30.35
CA ARG A 532 7.90 7.07 30.37
C ARG A 532 8.03 5.65 29.78
N PRO A 533 8.46 4.66 30.58
CA PRO A 533 8.71 3.30 30.09
C PRO A 533 7.50 2.60 29.47
N GLU A 534 6.27 2.99 29.84
CA GLU A 534 5.04 2.44 29.25
C GLU A 534 4.91 2.72 27.73
N LEU A 535 5.64 3.71 27.21
CA LEU A 535 5.67 4.02 25.77
C LEU A 535 6.48 3.01 24.95
N GLU A 536 7.27 2.12 25.58
CA GLU A 536 7.98 1.05 24.88
C GLU A 536 6.99 0.14 24.12
N ALA A 537 5.83 -0.16 24.70
CA ALA A 537 4.80 -0.96 24.06
C ALA A 537 4.21 -0.26 22.81
N CYS A 538 4.12 1.07 22.83
CA CYS A 538 3.72 1.85 21.65
C CYS A 538 4.81 1.77 20.57
N SER A 539 6.09 1.92 20.95
CA SER A 539 7.22 1.79 20.02
C SER A 539 7.20 0.42 19.32
N ASP A 540 7.01 -0.67 20.06
CA ASP A 540 6.90 -2.03 19.50
C ASP A 540 5.82 -2.12 18.40
N VAL A 541 4.63 -1.57 18.65
CA VAL A 541 3.54 -1.51 17.66
C VAL A 541 3.92 -0.68 16.45
N LEU A 542 4.50 0.51 16.64
CA LEU A 542 4.85 1.42 15.54
C LEU A 542 5.90 0.81 14.61
N TRP A 543 6.87 0.08 15.15
CA TRP A 543 7.87 -0.63 14.34
C TRP A 543 7.27 -1.80 13.54
N MET A 544 6.31 -2.54 14.10
CA MET A 544 5.57 -3.56 13.35
C MET A 544 4.68 -2.93 12.26
N LEU A 545 3.98 -1.84 12.58
CA LEU A 545 3.17 -1.12 11.60
C LEU A 545 4.01 -0.53 10.47
N ARG A 546 5.23 -0.05 10.75
CA ARG A 546 6.19 0.39 9.70
C ARG A 546 6.48 -0.72 8.69
N TYR A 547 6.53 -1.97 9.13
CA TYR A 547 6.74 -3.12 8.25
C TYR A 547 5.45 -3.52 7.51
N LEU A 548 4.31 -3.51 8.20
CA LEU A 548 3.05 -4.05 7.68
C LEU A 548 2.27 -3.08 6.79
N MET A 549 2.35 -1.77 7.07
CA MET A 549 1.53 -0.73 6.46
C MET A 549 2.22 -0.04 5.28
N PRO A 550 1.46 0.63 4.38
CA PRO A 550 2.03 1.42 3.29
C PRO A 550 3.01 2.50 3.77
N GLN A 551 3.93 2.89 2.87
CA GLN A 551 4.89 3.94 3.16
C GLN A 551 4.20 5.24 3.57
N GLY A 552 4.63 5.81 4.70
CA GLY A 552 4.07 7.04 5.26
C GLY A 552 2.95 6.83 6.28
N ALA A 553 2.42 5.62 6.47
CA ALA A 553 1.43 5.34 7.52
C ALA A 553 2.04 5.43 8.93
N ALA A 554 3.24 4.86 9.12
CA ALA A 554 4.03 4.97 10.34
C ALA A 554 5.50 5.25 9.97
N ARG A 555 5.89 6.52 9.98
CA ARG A 555 7.22 6.96 9.52
C ARG A 555 8.07 7.46 10.69
N PRO A 556 9.23 6.83 10.99
CA PRO A 556 10.14 7.35 11.99
C PRO A 556 10.85 8.60 11.44
N ILE A 557 10.88 9.66 12.24
CA ILE A 557 11.69 10.87 12.01
C ILE A 557 13.01 10.77 12.78
N MET A 558 12.93 10.27 14.02
CA MET A 558 14.06 10.10 14.92
C MET A 558 13.88 8.78 15.66
N GLY A 559 14.96 8.03 15.83
CA GLY A 559 14.96 6.71 16.46
C GLY A 559 15.30 5.62 15.45
N GLU A 560 16.10 4.67 15.89
CA GLU A 560 16.47 3.49 15.13
C GLU A 560 16.24 2.26 16.00
N ARG A 561 15.90 1.13 15.37
CA ARG A 561 15.73 -0.14 16.05
C ARG A 561 16.77 -1.14 15.57
N ARG A 562 17.68 -1.48 16.46
CA ARG A 562 18.82 -2.37 16.21
C ARG A 562 18.87 -3.48 17.25
N LEU A 563 19.51 -4.59 16.90
CA LEU A 563 19.60 -5.77 17.78
C LEU A 563 20.32 -5.42 19.08
N GLY A 564 19.69 -5.69 20.22
CA GLY A 564 20.26 -5.47 21.55
C GLY A 564 20.23 -4.02 22.04
N GLU A 565 19.81 -3.08 21.20
CA GLU A 565 19.65 -1.67 21.60
C GLU A 565 18.21 -1.44 22.08
N ARG A 566 18.08 -0.65 23.15
CA ARG A 566 16.77 -0.15 23.61
C ARG A 566 16.63 1.32 23.24
N PRO A 567 15.57 1.71 22.52
CA PRO A 567 15.37 3.11 22.17
C PRO A 567 15.12 3.93 23.44
N ILE A 568 15.82 5.06 23.55
CA ILE A 568 15.70 6.01 24.67
C ILE A 568 14.60 7.03 24.35
N GLN A 569 14.59 7.51 23.10
CA GLN A 569 13.64 8.48 22.59
C GLN A 569 13.38 8.25 21.10
N GLU A 570 12.13 8.44 20.67
CA GLU A 570 11.72 8.32 19.28
C GLU A 570 10.77 9.46 18.87
N SER A 571 10.75 9.79 17.58
CA SER A 571 9.76 10.69 17.00
C SER A 571 9.21 10.11 15.71
N TRP A 572 7.88 10.17 15.55
CA TRP A 572 7.14 9.54 14.47
C TRP A 572 6.14 10.50 13.83
N ASP A 573 5.98 10.36 12.52
CA ASP A 573 4.83 10.88 11.78
C ASP A 573 3.86 9.71 11.52
N LEU A 574 2.64 9.81 12.05
CA LEU A 574 1.62 8.77 12.00
C LEU A 574 0.41 9.24 11.19
N ALA A 575 0.03 8.47 10.17
CA ALA A 575 -1.10 8.77 9.29
C ALA A 575 -2.09 7.59 9.22
N LEU A 576 -2.40 6.97 10.37
CA LEU A 576 -3.25 5.78 10.44
C LEU A 576 -4.69 6.05 9.97
N GLY A 577 -5.26 7.21 10.31
CA GLY A 577 -6.59 7.60 9.81
C GLY A 577 -6.62 7.85 8.29
N THR A 578 -5.51 8.26 7.68
CA THR A 578 -5.39 8.34 6.22
C THR A 578 -5.32 6.95 5.58
N HIS A 579 -4.63 6.00 6.23
CA HIS A 579 -4.44 4.64 5.74
C HIS A 579 -5.35 3.63 6.45
N GLN A 580 -6.57 4.05 6.83
CA GLN A 580 -7.49 3.23 7.63
C GLN A 580 -7.87 1.93 6.89
N ARG A 581 -8.04 1.98 5.56
CA ARG A 581 -8.27 0.78 4.74
C ARG A 581 -7.18 -0.27 4.94
N ALA A 582 -5.91 0.11 4.75
CA ALA A 582 -4.79 -0.82 4.88
C ALA A 582 -4.74 -1.44 6.29
N LEU A 583 -5.08 -0.68 7.33
CA LEU A 583 -5.15 -1.20 8.70
C LEU A 583 -6.31 -2.20 8.89
N ILE A 584 -7.46 -1.94 8.25
CA ILE A 584 -8.62 -2.86 8.25
C ILE A 584 -8.26 -4.15 7.51
N GLU A 585 -7.59 -4.06 6.36
CA GLU A 585 -7.21 -5.21 5.54
C GLU A 585 -6.19 -6.14 6.23
N LEU A 586 -5.33 -5.62 7.12
CA LEU A 586 -4.50 -6.48 7.98
C LEU A 586 -5.36 -7.44 8.83
N GLY A 587 -6.57 -7.03 9.21
CA GLY A 587 -7.52 -7.87 9.93
C GLY A 587 -8.05 -9.06 9.12
N TYR A 588 -7.91 -9.04 7.80
CA TYR A 588 -8.22 -10.19 6.95
C TYR A 588 -7.09 -11.22 6.89
N GLU A 589 -5.85 -10.81 7.16
CA GLU A 589 -4.69 -11.72 7.19
C GLU A 589 -4.57 -12.45 8.54
N GLY A 590 -4.99 -11.84 9.65
CA GLY A 590 -4.87 -12.46 10.97
C GLY A 590 -5.56 -11.68 12.10
N VAL A 591 -5.56 -12.26 13.30
CA VAL A 591 -6.26 -11.67 14.47
C VAL A 591 -5.41 -10.67 15.27
N GLY A 592 -4.10 -10.63 15.04
CA GLY A 592 -3.18 -9.67 15.67
C GLY A 592 -1.99 -9.31 14.79
N ILE A 593 -1.42 -8.12 14.98
CA ILE A 593 -0.32 -7.60 14.15
C ILE A 593 0.92 -8.49 14.21
N GLU A 594 1.19 -9.13 15.36
CA GLU A 594 2.30 -10.06 15.52
C GLU A 594 2.12 -11.31 14.66
N GLN A 595 0.88 -11.82 14.55
CA GLN A 595 0.58 -13.00 13.73
C GLN A 595 0.71 -12.68 12.24
N VAL A 596 0.19 -11.53 11.81
CA VAL A 596 0.30 -11.10 10.41
C VAL A 596 1.76 -10.91 10.02
N LEU A 597 2.55 -10.26 10.88
CA LEU A 597 3.99 -10.11 10.66
C LEU A 597 4.70 -11.47 10.61
N GLU A 598 4.41 -12.38 11.54
CA GLU A 598 4.97 -13.73 11.53
C GLU A 598 4.65 -14.48 10.22
N GLN A 599 3.41 -14.41 9.75
CA GLN A 599 2.99 -15.05 8.49
C GLN A 599 3.70 -14.44 7.27
N ARG A 600 3.83 -13.11 7.20
CA ARG A 600 4.54 -12.44 6.10
C ARG A 600 6.03 -12.78 6.11
N LEU A 601 6.67 -12.81 7.28
CA LEU A 601 8.07 -13.24 7.41
C LEU A 601 8.27 -14.69 6.97
N ARG A 602 7.39 -15.62 7.38
CA ARG A 602 7.40 -17.01 6.90
C ARG A 602 7.23 -17.06 5.37
N ARG A 603 6.25 -16.35 4.82
CA ARG A 603 6.01 -16.34 3.36
C ARG A 603 7.24 -15.85 2.58
N THR A 604 7.88 -14.79 3.05
CA THR A 604 9.12 -14.26 2.44
C THR A 604 10.26 -15.27 2.55
N ALA A 605 10.45 -15.90 3.71
CA ALA A 605 11.53 -16.85 3.94
C ALA A 605 11.37 -18.15 3.14
N TYR A 606 10.15 -18.66 2.95
CA TYR A 606 9.86 -19.90 2.24
C TYR A 606 9.47 -19.68 0.76
N ALA A 607 9.64 -18.46 0.23
CA ALA A 607 9.38 -18.20 -1.18
C ALA A 607 10.33 -19.04 -2.07
N PRO A 608 9.88 -19.55 -3.24
CA PRO A 608 10.69 -20.44 -4.06
C PRO A 608 12.04 -19.87 -4.52
N GLN A 609 12.17 -18.54 -4.57
CA GLN A 609 13.37 -17.81 -4.97
C GLN A 609 14.06 -17.10 -3.78
N ALA A 610 13.70 -17.44 -2.54
CA ALA A 610 14.31 -16.85 -1.36
C ALA A 610 15.79 -17.25 -1.27
N THR A 611 16.66 -16.26 -1.10
CA THR A 611 18.09 -16.46 -0.84
C THR A 611 18.36 -16.54 0.66
N ALA A 612 19.51 -17.08 1.06
CA ALA A 612 19.96 -17.13 2.44
C ALA A 612 20.02 -15.72 3.05
N ALA A 613 20.38 -14.70 2.26
CA ALA A 613 20.34 -13.31 2.68
C ALA A 613 18.91 -12.85 3.07
N VAL A 614 17.90 -13.20 2.27
CA VAL A 614 16.49 -12.89 2.54
C VAL A 614 15.97 -13.65 3.77
N VAL A 615 16.33 -14.93 3.92
CA VAL A 615 15.92 -15.70 5.10
C VAL A 615 16.56 -15.15 6.37
N LEU A 616 17.85 -14.78 6.34
CA LEU A 616 18.53 -14.18 7.49
C LEU A 616 17.97 -12.79 7.84
N GLU A 617 17.49 -12.03 6.86
CA GLU A 617 16.73 -10.80 7.12
C GLU A 617 15.44 -11.11 7.88
N ALA A 618 14.68 -12.12 7.46
CA ALA A 618 13.48 -12.53 8.18
C ALA A 618 13.77 -13.02 9.61
N VAL A 619 14.91 -13.69 9.85
CA VAL A 619 15.38 -14.08 11.20
C VAL A 619 15.70 -12.84 12.05
N GLU A 620 16.40 -11.88 11.47
CA GLU A 620 16.73 -10.62 12.14
C GLU A 620 15.46 -9.85 12.51
N ASP A 621 14.51 -9.71 11.58
CA ASP A 621 13.24 -9.02 11.77
C ASP A 621 12.33 -9.73 12.79
N ALA A 622 12.28 -11.07 12.77
CA ALA A 622 11.60 -11.85 13.80
C ALA A 622 12.19 -11.60 15.20
N THR A 623 13.50 -11.43 15.29
CA THR A 623 14.19 -11.12 16.54
C THR A 623 13.93 -9.68 16.99
N LEU A 624 13.96 -8.72 16.06
CA LEU A 624 13.79 -7.28 16.32
C LEU A 624 12.35 -6.89 16.69
N TYR A 625 11.38 -7.39 15.93
CA TYR A 625 9.99 -6.93 16.02
C TYR A 625 9.11 -7.84 16.87
N LEU A 626 9.24 -9.16 16.70
CA LEU A 626 8.39 -10.12 17.41
C LEU A 626 8.99 -10.59 18.75
N ARG A 627 10.31 -10.46 18.91
CA ARG A 627 11.07 -10.99 20.07
C ARG A 627 10.76 -12.50 20.33
N ARG A 628 10.44 -13.26 19.27
CA ARG A 628 10.05 -14.68 19.34
C ARG A 628 11.22 -15.59 18.96
N ARG A 629 11.89 -16.14 19.98
CA ARG A 629 13.02 -17.07 19.81
C ARG A 629 12.69 -18.27 18.91
N ARG A 630 11.54 -18.90 19.13
CA ARG A 630 11.14 -20.10 18.37
C ARG A 630 11.05 -19.86 16.86
N LEU A 631 10.50 -18.72 16.44
CA LEU A 631 10.40 -18.37 15.02
C LEU A 631 11.77 -18.07 14.43
N ALA A 632 12.60 -17.32 15.14
CA ALA A 632 13.98 -17.06 14.72
C ALA A 632 14.79 -18.35 14.58
N ASP A 633 14.61 -19.32 15.48
CA ASP A 633 15.28 -20.63 15.42
C ASP A 633 14.75 -21.49 14.24
N GLU A 634 13.44 -21.47 13.99
CA GLU A 634 12.80 -22.15 12.85
C GLU A 634 13.33 -21.61 11.51
N LEU A 635 13.26 -20.28 11.32
CA LEU A 635 13.74 -19.60 10.11
C LEU A 635 15.27 -19.72 9.96
N GLY A 636 16.01 -19.64 11.07
CA GLY A 636 17.47 -19.82 11.07
C GLY A 636 17.88 -21.23 10.66
N THR A 637 17.12 -22.24 11.06
CA THR A 637 17.31 -23.62 10.59
C THR A 637 17.00 -23.75 9.10
N HIS A 638 15.97 -23.07 8.60
CA HIS A 638 15.65 -23.04 7.16
C HIS A 638 16.77 -22.36 6.35
N ALA A 639 17.36 -21.28 6.86
CA ALA A 639 18.48 -20.58 6.21
C ALA A 639 19.68 -21.51 5.92
N LEU A 640 19.90 -22.54 6.74
CA LEU A 640 20.92 -23.57 6.49
C LEU A 640 20.68 -24.31 5.18
N GLY A 641 19.44 -24.74 4.97
CA GLY A 641 19.04 -25.48 3.78
C GLY A 641 19.15 -24.63 2.53
N VAL A 642 18.71 -23.37 2.62
CA VAL A 642 18.80 -22.40 1.52
C VAL A 642 20.27 -22.15 1.17
N LEU A 643 21.13 -21.79 2.14
CA LEU A 643 22.55 -21.55 1.92
C LEU A 643 23.24 -22.76 1.27
N ALA A 644 22.96 -23.98 1.74
CA ALA A 644 23.58 -25.19 1.19
C ALA A 644 23.19 -25.44 -0.28
N SER A 645 22.04 -24.92 -0.72
CA SER A 645 21.54 -25.06 -2.10
C SER A 645 21.96 -23.92 -3.03
N GLU A 646 22.43 -22.79 -2.47
CA GLU A 646 22.87 -21.64 -3.25
C GLU A 646 24.12 -21.99 -4.07
N ARG A 647 24.16 -21.51 -5.30
CA ARG A 647 25.35 -21.63 -6.17
C ARG A 647 25.95 -20.28 -6.54
N SER A 648 25.17 -19.22 -6.36
CA SER A 648 25.60 -17.84 -6.57
C SER A 648 26.25 -17.27 -5.31
N VAL A 649 27.12 -16.29 -5.50
CA VAL A 649 27.78 -15.52 -4.44
C VAL A 649 27.11 -14.15 -4.21
N ASP A 650 25.99 -13.88 -4.88
CA ASP A 650 25.34 -12.57 -4.86
C ASP A 650 24.94 -12.11 -3.47
N GLY A 651 24.40 -13.04 -2.67
CA GLY A 651 23.95 -12.77 -1.30
C GLY A 651 25.08 -12.68 -0.26
N ALA A 652 26.32 -13.03 -0.60
CA ALA A 652 27.41 -13.18 0.38
C ALA A 652 27.68 -11.92 1.24
N PRO A 653 27.67 -10.68 0.70
CA PRO A 653 27.81 -9.47 1.52
C PRO A 653 26.72 -9.32 2.59
N GLU A 654 25.47 -9.56 2.24
CA GLU A 654 24.35 -9.43 3.17
C GLU A 654 24.33 -10.57 4.20
N VAL A 655 24.65 -11.80 3.77
CA VAL A 655 24.83 -12.94 4.68
C VAL A 655 25.89 -12.62 5.73
N LEU A 656 27.07 -12.15 5.31
CA LEU A 656 28.17 -11.79 6.22
C LEU A 656 27.73 -10.71 7.23
N ARG A 657 27.15 -9.62 6.72
CA ARG A 657 26.74 -8.47 7.53
C ARG A 657 25.73 -8.88 8.60
N ARG A 658 24.70 -9.65 8.22
CA ARG A 658 23.62 -10.08 9.13
C ARG A 658 24.11 -11.09 10.16
N VAL A 659 24.86 -12.11 9.74
CA VAL A 659 25.39 -13.14 10.65
C VAL A 659 26.34 -12.53 11.69
N ARG A 660 27.24 -11.61 11.28
CA ARG A 660 28.09 -10.88 12.23
C ARG A 660 27.28 -10.11 13.27
N ARG A 661 26.23 -9.39 12.85
CA ARG A 661 25.36 -8.63 13.76
C ARG A 661 24.60 -9.54 14.73
N MET A 662 24.04 -10.65 14.24
CA MET A 662 23.32 -11.62 15.08
C MET A 662 24.27 -12.33 16.06
N LEU A 663 25.46 -12.72 15.64
CA LEU A 663 26.46 -13.32 16.54
C LEU A 663 26.89 -12.35 17.63
N ALA A 664 27.14 -11.09 17.28
CA ALA A 664 27.46 -10.05 18.27
C ALA A 664 26.31 -9.88 19.28
N HIS A 665 25.07 -9.89 18.79
CA HIS A 665 23.88 -9.85 19.64
C HIS A 665 23.82 -11.07 20.57
N TYR A 666 23.75 -12.30 20.05
CA TYR A 666 23.58 -13.50 20.87
C TYR A 666 24.73 -13.73 21.86
N ARG A 667 25.98 -13.37 21.52
CA ARG A 667 27.12 -13.46 22.46
C ARG A 667 26.99 -12.52 23.65
N THR A 668 26.25 -11.43 23.51
CA THR A 668 26.06 -10.44 24.58
C THR A 668 24.73 -10.61 25.31
N SER A 669 23.70 -11.13 24.63
CA SER A 669 22.35 -11.28 25.16
C SER A 669 22.06 -12.65 25.78
N GLU A 670 22.76 -13.71 25.37
CA GLU A 670 22.49 -15.08 25.79
C GLU A 670 23.73 -15.80 26.34
N PRO A 671 23.55 -16.74 27.31
CA PRO A 671 24.66 -17.51 27.86
C PRO A 671 25.21 -18.57 26.89
N VAL A 672 24.39 -19.04 25.94
CA VAL A 672 24.74 -20.07 24.95
C VAL A 672 24.20 -19.63 23.60
N LEU A 673 24.95 -19.88 22.53
CA LEU A 673 24.53 -19.55 21.17
C LEU A 673 23.35 -20.44 20.72
N PRO A 674 22.41 -19.91 19.93
CA PRO A 674 21.38 -20.74 19.29
C PRO A 674 21.98 -21.85 18.42
N SER A 675 21.45 -23.06 18.49
CA SER A 675 21.99 -24.21 17.74
C SER A 675 22.01 -24.00 16.23
N TRP A 676 21.04 -23.26 15.70
CA TRP A 676 20.98 -22.96 14.27
C TRP A 676 22.13 -22.06 13.83
N ILE A 677 22.59 -21.10 14.66
CA ILE A 677 23.65 -20.17 14.27
C ILE A 677 25.02 -20.86 14.28
N GLU A 678 25.24 -21.77 15.23
CA GLU A 678 26.41 -22.65 15.24
C GLU A 678 26.42 -23.53 13.98
N SER A 679 25.28 -24.16 13.68
CA SER A 679 25.11 -24.96 12.47
C SER A 679 25.30 -24.13 11.19
N PHE A 680 24.88 -22.86 11.19
CA PHE A 680 25.00 -21.95 10.05
C PHE A 680 26.44 -21.57 9.81
N VAL A 681 27.18 -21.25 10.86
CA VAL A 681 28.60 -20.96 10.75
C VAL A 681 29.37 -22.18 10.24
N LYS A 682 29.08 -23.37 10.77
CA LYS A 682 29.70 -24.63 10.32
C LYS A 682 29.41 -24.93 8.85
N ALA A 683 28.13 -24.89 8.46
CA ALA A 683 27.71 -25.18 7.09
C ALA A 683 28.21 -24.11 6.11
N GLY A 684 28.08 -22.83 6.46
CA GLY A 684 28.55 -21.70 5.66
C GLY A 684 30.06 -21.69 5.47
N TYR A 685 30.84 -22.11 6.48
CA TYR A 685 32.29 -22.23 6.35
C TYR A 685 32.67 -23.28 5.30
N ALA A 686 32.09 -24.48 5.38
CA ALA A 686 32.32 -25.53 4.39
C ALA A 686 31.82 -25.15 2.99
N HIS A 687 30.64 -24.53 2.94
CA HIS A 687 30.00 -24.08 1.70
C HIS A 687 30.84 -23.03 0.97
N TYR A 688 31.23 -21.94 1.65
CA TYR A 688 32.05 -20.91 1.04
C TYR A 688 33.47 -21.38 0.74
N CYS A 689 34.08 -22.29 1.52
CA CYS A 689 35.34 -22.92 1.11
C CYS A 689 35.20 -23.66 -0.23
N THR A 690 34.06 -24.30 -0.47
CA THR A 690 33.79 -25.03 -1.71
C THR A 690 33.56 -24.09 -2.90
N LEU A 691 32.84 -22.98 -2.69
CA LEU A 691 32.54 -22.01 -3.75
C LEU A 691 33.68 -21.03 -4.04
N LEU A 692 34.62 -20.85 -3.13
CA LEU A 692 35.66 -19.81 -3.24
C LEU A 692 36.50 -19.91 -4.53
N PRO A 693 37.02 -21.09 -4.95
CA PRO A 693 37.79 -21.20 -6.18
C PRO A 693 37.00 -20.81 -7.43
N THR A 694 35.74 -21.24 -7.50
CA THR A 694 34.84 -20.92 -8.62
C THR A 694 34.49 -19.44 -8.63
N ALA A 695 34.23 -18.82 -7.47
CA ALA A 695 33.91 -17.39 -7.37
C ALA A 695 35.10 -16.49 -7.77
N PHE A 696 36.33 -16.94 -7.48
CA PHE A 696 37.54 -16.25 -7.95
C PHE A 696 37.72 -16.34 -9.47
N ALA A 697 37.32 -17.45 -10.09
CA ALA A 697 37.46 -17.68 -11.52
C ALA A 697 36.31 -17.09 -12.36
N ASP A 698 35.12 -16.97 -11.78
CA ASP A 698 33.93 -16.43 -12.42
C ASP A 698 34.12 -14.94 -12.81
N GLU A 699 33.81 -14.55 -14.04
CA GLU A 699 33.92 -13.15 -14.48
C GLU A 699 32.76 -12.28 -13.99
N GLU A 700 31.60 -12.88 -13.69
CA GLU A 700 30.40 -12.15 -13.25
C GLU A 700 30.44 -11.83 -11.75
N ALA A 701 31.11 -12.67 -10.95
CA ALA A 701 31.27 -12.43 -9.52
C ALA A 701 32.08 -11.16 -9.24
N THR A 702 31.52 -10.23 -8.47
CA THR A 702 32.20 -8.98 -8.10
C THR A 702 33.25 -9.20 -7.00
N VAL A 703 34.28 -8.36 -6.98
CA VAL A 703 35.33 -8.35 -5.94
C VAL A 703 34.74 -8.19 -4.54
N ARG A 704 33.65 -7.42 -4.39
CA ARG A 704 32.94 -7.23 -3.13
C ARG A 704 32.31 -8.54 -2.63
N GLN A 705 31.70 -9.32 -3.52
CA GLN A 705 31.10 -10.61 -3.16
C GLN A 705 32.16 -11.62 -2.71
N VAL A 706 33.26 -11.74 -3.46
CA VAL A 706 34.39 -12.62 -3.09
C VAL A 706 35.05 -12.14 -1.79
N GLY A 707 35.19 -10.82 -1.61
CA GLY A 707 35.69 -10.21 -0.38
C GLY A 707 34.83 -10.53 0.84
N ALA A 708 33.50 -10.50 0.69
CA ALA A 708 32.57 -10.89 1.73
C ALA A 708 32.63 -12.39 2.05
N MET A 709 32.84 -13.27 1.07
CA MET A 709 33.06 -14.71 1.35
C MET A 709 34.30 -14.93 2.21
N LEU A 710 35.43 -14.32 1.82
CA LEU A 710 36.65 -14.35 2.64
C LEU A 710 36.42 -13.70 4.01
N GLY A 711 35.63 -12.64 4.06
CA GLY A 711 35.26 -11.95 5.29
C GLY A 711 34.49 -12.86 6.23
N PHE A 712 33.56 -13.67 5.70
CA PHE A 712 32.87 -14.72 6.44
C PHE A 712 33.87 -15.75 6.95
N LEU A 713 34.65 -16.35 6.05
CA LEU A 713 35.59 -17.42 6.36
C LEU A 713 36.58 -17.03 7.46
N PHE A 714 37.24 -15.88 7.35
CA PHE A 714 38.21 -15.42 8.35
C PHE A 714 37.56 -14.96 9.66
N SER A 715 36.44 -14.25 9.61
CA SER A 715 35.80 -13.76 10.85
C SER A 715 35.10 -14.86 11.65
N MET A 716 34.69 -15.94 10.97
CA MET A 716 34.02 -17.08 11.59
C MET A 716 34.96 -18.26 11.88
N GLU A 717 36.22 -18.21 11.41
CA GLU A 717 37.19 -19.32 11.51
C GLU A 717 37.27 -19.90 12.93
N GLY A 718 37.51 -19.05 13.94
CA GLY A 718 37.65 -19.53 15.32
C GLY A 718 36.42 -20.28 15.84
N LEU A 719 35.21 -19.82 15.49
CA LEU A 719 33.97 -20.51 15.86
C LEU A 719 33.79 -21.79 15.04
N ALA A 720 34.03 -21.74 13.73
CA ALA A 720 33.94 -22.91 12.85
C ALA A 720 34.88 -24.05 13.29
N LEU A 721 36.13 -23.74 13.64
CA LEU A 721 37.10 -24.72 14.15
C LEU A 721 36.63 -25.35 15.47
N SER A 722 36.06 -24.56 16.38
CA SER A 722 35.50 -25.09 17.64
C SER A 722 34.31 -26.05 17.42
N LEU A 723 33.62 -25.93 16.28
CA LEU A 723 32.50 -26.78 15.87
C LEU A 723 32.94 -27.98 14.98
N GLY A 724 34.25 -28.16 14.83
CA GLY A 724 34.87 -29.29 14.13
C GLY A 724 35.13 -29.07 12.63
N CYS A 725 35.16 -27.83 12.14
CA CYS A 725 35.70 -27.54 10.81
C CYS A 725 37.22 -27.65 10.79
N ASP A 726 37.79 -27.87 9.60
CA ASP A 726 39.24 -27.97 9.41
C ASP A 726 39.77 -26.75 8.64
N ARG A 727 40.78 -26.08 9.19
CA ARG A 727 41.47 -24.95 8.56
C ARG A 727 42.07 -25.33 7.20
N THR A 728 42.46 -26.60 7.03
CA THR A 728 42.99 -27.15 5.78
C THR A 728 42.03 -26.95 4.61
N GLN A 729 40.71 -26.93 4.83
CA GLN A 729 39.72 -26.71 3.79
C GLN A 729 39.83 -25.30 3.17
N LEU A 730 39.93 -24.28 4.01
CA LEU A 730 40.12 -22.88 3.59
C LEU A 730 41.45 -22.70 2.87
N GLU A 731 42.49 -23.31 3.43
CA GLU A 731 43.83 -23.31 2.87
C GLU A 731 43.89 -23.93 1.47
N LEU A 732 43.23 -25.08 1.26
CA LEU A 732 43.13 -25.70 -0.06
C LEU A 732 42.29 -24.85 -1.03
N ALA A 733 41.17 -24.29 -0.58
CA ALA A 733 40.33 -23.43 -1.40
C ALA A 733 41.07 -22.19 -1.92
N VAL A 734 41.83 -21.52 -1.04
CA VAL A 734 42.67 -20.37 -1.45
C VAL A 734 43.78 -20.81 -2.41
N MET A 735 44.35 -22.00 -2.23
CA MET A 735 45.37 -22.55 -3.15
C MET A 735 44.84 -22.84 -4.55
N GLN A 736 43.59 -23.30 -4.65
CA GLN A 736 42.93 -23.64 -5.91
C GLN A 736 42.36 -22.41 -6.63
N SER A 737 42.36 -21.25 -5.98
CA SER A 737 41.86 -20.00 -6.54
C SER A 737 42.91 -19.35 -7.45
N HIS A 738 42.58 -19.20 -8.74
CA HIS A 738 43.48 -18.64 -9.76
C HIS A 738 42.80 -17.54 -10.60
N PRO A 739 42.45 -16.39 -10.00
CA PRO A 739 41.77 -15.31 -10.70
C PRO A 739 42.67 -14.68 -11.76
N GLN A 740 42.08 -14.24 -12.87
CA GLN A 740 42.76 -13.44 -13.90
C GLN A 740 42.52 -11.94 -13.71
N GLU A 741 41.40 -11.56 -13.07
CA GLU A 741 41.06 -10.16 -12.86
C GLU A 741 42.01 -9.51 -11.81
N PRO A 742 42.68 -8.38 -12.14
CA PRO A 742 43.59 -7.68 -11.23
C PRO A 742 43.07 -7.45 -9.80
N SER A 743 41.82 -7.02 -9.67
CA SER A 743 41.18 -6.74 -8.39
C SER A 743 41.05 -8.00 -7.52
N LYS A 744 40.71 -9.14 -8.14
CA LYS A 744 40.60 -10.44 -7.46
C LYS A 744 41.96 -11.04 -7.15
N VAL A 745 42.97 -10.80 -8.00
CA VAL A 745 44.36 -11.18 -7.73
C VAL A 745 44.88 -10.49 -6.46
N ALA A 746 44.64 -9.18 -6.32
CA ALA A 746 44.99 -8.44 -5.11
C ALA A 746 44.29 -8.99 -3.86
N LEU A 747 42.99 -9.31 -3.98
CA LEU A 747 42.21 -9.92 -2.91
C LEU A 747 42.75 -11.32 -2.51
N LEU A 748 43.15 -12.14 -3.49
CA LEU A 748 43.78 -13.44 -3.25
C LEU A 748 45.12 -13.28 -2.52
N TRP A 749 45.95 -12.32 -2.92
CA TRP A 749 47.21 -12.04 -2.22
C TRP A 749 46.99 -11.61 -0.78
N ALA A 750 45.99 -10.76 -0.52
CA ALA A 750 45.62 -10.40 0.84
C ALA A 750 45.18 -11.61 1.68
N ALA A 751 44.39 -12.52 1.09
CA ALA A 751 44.02 -13.79 1.73
C ALA A 751 45.25 -14.68 2.02
N GLN A 752 46.22 -14.76 1.10
CA GLN A 752 47.47 -15.50 1.30
C GLN A 752 48.32 -14.91 2.42
N VAL A 753 48.36 -13.57 2.56
CA VAL A 753 49.03 -12.91 3.70
C VAL A 753 48.34 -13.25 5.01
N GLN A 754 47.00 -13.19 5.05
CA GLN A 754 46.24 -13.55 6.25
C GLN A 754 46.44 -15.02 6.67
N LEU A 755 46.63 -15.92 5.71
CA LEU A 755 46.93 -17.33 5.96
C LEU A 755 48.43 -17.60 6.24
N GLY A 756 49.30 -16.60 6.15
CA GLY A 756 50.75 -16.75 6.37
C GLY A 756 51.51 -17.42 5.23
N ARG A 757 50.92 -17.52 4.03
CA ARG A 757 51.51 -18.15 2.83
C ARG A 757 52.26 -17.19 1.92
N LEU A 758 51.98 -15.90 2.05
CA LEU A 758 52.69 -14.82 1.40
C LEU A 758 53.21 -13.86 2.48
N SER A 759 54.50 -13.54 2.47
CA SER A 759 55.02 -12.53 3.39
C SER A 759 54.61 -11.13 2.95
N ARG A 760 54.55 -10.18 3.89
CA ARG A 760 54.31 -8.76 3.54
C ARG A 760 55.41 -8.19 2.65
N GLU A 761 56.64 -8.67 2.81
CA GLU A 761 57.80 -8.26 2.01
C GLU A 761 57.66 -8.75 0.56
N ASP A 762 57.25 -9.99 0.36
CA ASP A 762 56.95 -10.52 -0.97
C ASP A 762 55.76 -9.79 -1.62
N LEU A 763 54.73 -9.45 -0.84
CA LEU A 763 53.59 -8.67 -1.33
C LEU A 763 54.03 -7.27 -1.80
N ARG A 764 54.93 -6.60 -1.05
CA ARG A 764 55.54 -5.33 -1.46
C ARG A 764 56.33 -5.48 -2.74
N ALA A 765 57.21 -6.49 -2.82
CA ALA A 765 58.01 -6.75 -4.01
C ALA A 765 57.14 -6.96 -5.26
N ARG A 766 56.04 -7.71 -5.15
CA ARG A 766 55.06 -7.89 -6.24
C ARG A 766 54.41 -6.57 -6.65
N CYS A 767 54.02 -5.72 -5.69
CA CYS A 767 53.42 -4.43 -6.00
C CYS A 767 54.43 -3.45 -6.64
N ASP A 768 55.69 -3.49 -6.21
CA ASP A 768 56.78 -2.71 -6.79
C ASP A 768 57.08 -3.15 -8.24
N GLU A 769 57.06 -4.46 -8.51
CA GLU A 769 57.21 -5.02 -9.87
C GLU A 769 56.06 -4.56 -10.79
N LEU A 770 54.82 -4.60 -10.30
CA LEU A 770 53.65 -4.10 -11.05
C LEU A 770 53.77 -2.60 -11.37
N LEU A 771 54.20 -1.79 -10.40
CA LEU A 771 54.43 -0.35 -10.58
C LEU A 771 55.58 -0.06 -11.55
N GLY A 772 56.59 -0.93 -11.61
CA GLY A 772 57.75 -0.81 -12.49
C GLY A 772 57.51 -1.26 -13.93
N SER A 773 56.38 -1.92 -14.23
CA SER A 773 56.07 -2.48 -15.56
C SER A 773 55.12 -1.58 -16.37
N PRO A 774 55.59 -0.94 -17.47
CA PRO A 774 54.76 -0.03 -18.27
C PRO A 774 53.52 -0.71 -18.90
N LEU A 775 53.59 -2.02 -19.14
CA LEU A 775 52.49 -2.78 -19.76
C LEU A 775 51.34 -3.08 -18.77
N VAL A 776 51.63 -3.17 -17.46
CA VAL A 776 50.65 -3.52 -16.43
C VAL A 776 50.14 -2.28 -15.69
N LEU A 777 50.88 -1.17 -15.78
CA LEU A 777 50.58 0.10 -15.13
C LEU A 777 49.13 0.58 -15.32
N PRO A 778 48.49 0.52 -16.52
CA PRO A 778 47.09 0.92 -16.68
C PRO A 778 46.09 0.10 -15.85
N ALA A 779 46.43 -1.13 -15.47
CA ALA A 779 45.60 -2.01 -14.66
C ALA A 779 45.84 -1.86 -13.14
N TYR A 780 46.89 -1.14 -12.72
CA TYR A 780 47.26 -0.97 -11.31
C TYR A 780 46.13 -0.39 -10.41
N PRO A 781 45.30 0.58 -10.85
CA PRO A 781 44.16 1.05 -10.06
C PRO A 781 43.17 -0.06 -9.67
N ARG A 782 43.04 -1.11 -10.49
CA ARG A 782 42.18 -2.26 -10.20
C ARG A 782 42.79 -3.14 -9.08
N TYR A 783 44.11 -3.32 -9.04
CA TYR A 783 44.78 -3.96 -7.90
C TYR A 783 44.58 -3.17 -6.60
N LEU A 784 44.71 -1.83 -6.64
CA LEU A 784 44.42 -0.96 -5.49
C LEU A 784 42.96 -1.11 -5.02
N SER A 785 42.02 -1.14 -5.96
CA SER A 785 40.60 -1.40 -5.68
C SER A 785 40.40 -2.74 -4.96
N GLY A 786 41.09 -3.80 -5.42
CA GLY A 786 41.08 -5.11 -4.78
C GLY A 786 41.62 -5.09 -3.34
N PHE A 787 42.71 -4.38 -3.09
CA PHE A 787 43.26 -4.23 -1.73
C PHE A 787 42.35 -3.42 -0.80
N VAL A 788 41.66 -2.40 -1.30
CA VAL A 788 40.65 -1.67 -0.51
C VAL A 788 39.53 -2.62 -0.09
N HIS A 789 38.99 -3.43 -1.00
CA HIS A 789 37.98 -4.44 -0.66
C HIS A 789 38.52 -5.53 0.28
N ALA A 790 39.82 -5.84 0.22
CA ALA A 790 40.46 -6.80 1.11
C ALA A 790 40.54 -6.33 2.57
N LEU A 791 40.27 -5.05 2.89
CA LEU A 791 40.27 -4.56 4.26
C LEU A 791 39.10 -5.09 5.11
N GLU A 792 37.99 -5.50 4.48
CA GLU A 792 36.90 -6.16 5.20
C GLU A 792 37.28 -7.56 5.73
N PRO A 793 37.89 -8.45 4.93
CA PRO A 793 38.43 -9.72 5.42
C PRO A 793 39.76 -9.58 6.18
N VAL A 794 40.61 -8.63 5.80
CA VAL A 794 42.00 -8.50 6.29
C VAL A 794 42.29 -7.05 6.71
N PRO A 795 41.68 -6.55 7.80
CA PRO A 795 41.83 -5.16 8.24
C PRO A 795 43.27 -4.80 8.63
N ALA A 796 44.10 -5.81 8.94
CA ALA A 796 45.51 -5.62 9.29
C ALA A 796 46.37 -5.09 8.14
N LEU A 797 45.86 -5.06 6.89
CA LEU A 797 46.56 -4.50 5.73
C LEU A 797 46.29 -3.00 5.51
N ALA A 798 45.57 -2.32 6.40
CA ALA A 798 45.25 -0.90 6.23
C ALA A 798 46.50 -0.01 6.05
N ASP A 799 47.56 -0.28 6.81
CA ASP A 799 48.87 0.37 6.69
C ASP A 799 49.49 0.14 5.31
N PHE A 800 49.45 -1.11 4.84
CA PHE A 800 49.94 -1.50 3.53
C PHE A 800 49.17 -0.86 2.37
N VAL A 801 47.84 -0.71 2.48
CA VAL A 801 47.05 -0.03 1.44
C VAL A 801 47.42 1.45 1.36
N VAL A 802 47.61 2.12 2.50
CA VAL A 802 48.11 3.50 2.55
C VAL A 802 49.51 3.58 1.93
N GLU A 803 50.40 2.64 2.25
CA GLU A 803 51.73 2.51 1.64
C GLU A 803 51.66 2.36 0.11
N ALA A 804 50.84 1.43 -0.40
CA ALA A 804 50.72 1.12 -1.82
C ALA A 804 50.19 2.33 -2.63
N VAL A 805 49.16 3.01 -2.11
CA VAL A 805 48.66 4.26 -2.70
C VAL A 805 49.74 5.35 -2.67
N SER A 806 50.43 5.52 -1.54
CA SER A 806 51.48 6.53 -1.39
C SER A 806 52.67 6.30 -2.33
N ASN A 807 53.07 5.04 -2.52
CA ASN A 807 54.16 4.69 -3.43
C ASN A 807 53.76 4.91 -4.90
N ALA A 808 52.51 4.63 -5.28
CA ALA A 808 52.02 4.90 -6.62
C ALA A 808 52.02 6.41 -6.93
N PHE A 809 51.45 7.23 -6.05
CA PHE A 809 51.39 8.69 -6.21
C PHE A 809 52.77 9.36 -6.10
N GLY A 810 53.70 8.77 -5.33
CA GLY A 810 55.05 9.31 -5.16
C GLY A 810 56.06 8.95 -6.26
N ARG A 811 55.78 7.95 -7.11
CA ARG A 811 56.71 7.45 -8.13
C ARG A 811 56.28 7.74 -9.57
N LEU A 812 54.98 7.89 -9.83
CA LEU A 812 54.43 8.00 -11.18
C LEU A 812 54.23 9.47 -11.59
N PRO A 813 54.42 9.82 -12.86
CA PRO A 813 54.21 11.19 -13.34
C PRO A 813 52.72 11.50 -13.55
N ASP A 814 52.35 12.78 -13.43
CA ASP A 814 50.96 13.27 -13.56
C ASP A 814 50.17 12.76 -14.78
N PRO A 815 50.76 12.64 -16.00
CA PRO A 815 50.03 12.12 -17.16
C PRO A 815 49.53 10.68 -17.00
N VAL A 816 50.15 9.91 -16.10
CA VAL A 816 49.72 8.54 -15.76
C VAL A 816 48.74 8.53 -14.60
N LEU A 817 48.94 9.39 -13.60
CA LEU A 817 48.12 9.43 -12.38
C LEU A 817 46.75 10.09 -12.59
N LEU A 818 46.69 11.20 -13.33
CA LEU A 818 45.44 11.95 -13.52
C LEU A 818 44.29 11.10 -14.11
N PRO A 819 44.53 10.22 -15.10
CA PRO A 819 43.52 9.27 -15.58
C PRO A 819 43.02 8.25 -14.54
N TRP A 820 43.77 7.98 -13.46
CA TRP A 820 43.38 7.00 -12.44
C TRP A 820 42.38 7.55 -11.43
N LEU A 821 42.38 8.87 -11.20
CA LEU A 821 41.56 9.52 -10.16
C LEU A 821 40.06 9.19 -10.28
N PRO A 822 39.42 9.23 -11.48
CA PRO A 822 38.01 8.88 -11.60
C PRO A 822 37.70 7.44 -11.18
N THR A 823 38.58 6.48 -11.49
CA THR A 823 38.41 5.07 -11.12
C THR A 823 38.55 4.89 -9.61
N LEU A 824 39.58 5.45 -8.98
CA LEU A 824 39.79 5.36 -7.54
C LEU A 824 38.65 6.03 -6.74
N VAL A 825 38.19 7.20 -7.19
CA VAL A 825 37.05 7.91 -6.58
C VAL A 825 35.75 7.12 -6.74
N THR A 826 35.50 6.57 -7.93
CA THR A 826 34.31 5.74 -8.18
C THR A 826 34.30 4.50 -7.28
N THR A 827 35.41 3.77 -7.18
CA THR A 827 35.55 2.62 -6.26
C THR A 827 35.24 2.99 -4.81
N LEU A 828 35.81 4.11 -4.32
CA LEU A 828 35.55 4.58 -2.96
C LEU A 828 34.07 4.97 -2.75
N ARG A 829 33.40 5.52 -3.77
CA ARG A 829 31.97 5.86 -3.69
C ARG A 829 31.04 4.65 -3.83
N SER A 830 31.35 3.69 -4.69
CA SER A 830 30.45 2.59 -5.07
C SER A 830 30.52 1.38 -4.11
N GLY A 831 31.55 1.27 -3.28
CA GLY A 831 31.68 0.15 -2.34
C GLY A 831 32.75 0.27 -1.25
N GLY A 832 33.53 1.36 -1.21
CA GLY A 832 34.56 1.60 -0.20
C GLY A 832 34.22 2.69 0.82
N ALA A 833 33.03 3.27 0.78
CA ALA A 833 32.65 4.41 1.63
C ALA A 833 32.73 4.06 3.13
N ASP A 834 32.34 2.84 3.49
CA ASP A 834 32.42 2.33 4.87
C ASP A 834 33.86 2.06 5.33
N LEU A 835 34.78 1.87 4.37
CA LEU A 835 36.20 1.59 4.62
C LEU A 835 37.07 2.87 4.57
N ALA A 836 36.56 3.96 3.99
CA ALA A 836 37.25 5.24 3.93
C ALA A 836 37.63 5.80 5.33
N PRO A 837 36.78 5.72 6.37
CA PRO A 837 37.16 6.14 7.72
C PRO A 837 38.37 5.37 8.29
N LEU A 838 38.51 4.07 7.96
CA LEU A 838 39.65 3.26 8.37
C LEU A 838 40.94 3.75 7.71
N LEU A 839 40.90 3.96 6.39
CA LEU A 839 42.03 4.46 5.61
C LEU A 839 42.42 5.89 6.00
N ILE A 840 41.44 6.77 6.23
CA ILE A 840 41.69 8.15 6.69
C ILE A 840 42.32 8.14 8.09
N ARG A 841 41.83 7.28 8.99
CA ARG A 841 42.41 7.15 10.33
C ARG A 841 43.85 6.63 10.27
N GLU A 842 44.11 5.63 9.44
CA GLU A 842 45.45 5.08 9.30
C GLU A 842 46.40 6.06 8.60
N ALA A 843 45.95 6.76 7.57
CA ALA A 843 46.70 7.85 6.94
C ALA A 843 47.00 8.97 7.95
N GLY A 844 46.03 9.40 8.74
CA GLY A 844 46.24 10.41 9.80
C GLY A 844 47.20 9.96 10.91
N ARG A 845 47.37 8.65 11.11
CA ARG A 845 48.37 8.08 12.02
C ARG A 845 49.77 8.05 11.39
N ILE A 846 49.86 7.84 10.08
CA ILE A 846 51.11 7.66 9.34
C ILE A 846 51.75 9.00 8.95
N PHE A 847 50.96 9.93 8.40
CA PHE A 847 51.46 11.21 7.91
C PHE A 847 51.59 12.26 9.03
N PRO A 848 52.60 13.15 8.97
CA PRO A 848 52.76 14.21 9.96
C PRO A 848 51.62 15.24 9.87
N GLY A 849 51.06 15.63 11.02
CA GLY A 849 49.94 16.58 11.08
C GLY A 849 50.28 18.05 10.79
N ARG A 850 51.55 18.38 10.45
CA ARG A 850 52.01 19.74 10.13
C ARG A 850 52.89 19.72 8.89
N LEU A 851 52.71 20.72 8.01
CA LEU A 851 53.45 20.84 6.75
C LEU A 851 54.98 20.89 6.96
N ALA A 852 55.44 21.67 7.94
CA ALA A 852 56.87 21.80 8.25
C ALA A 852 57.54 20.49 8.72
N ALA A 853 56.75 19.53 9.23
CA ALA A 853 57.26 18.22 9.63
C ALA A 853 57.31 17.22 8.46
N LEU A 854 56.77 17.57 7.29
CA LEU A 854 56.78 16.72 6.09
C LEU A 854 58.17 16.69 5.44
N ASP A 855 58.91 17.81 5.47
CA ASP A 855 60.24 17.94 4.84
C ASP A 855 61.30 17.02 5.47
N GLU A 856 61.14 16.68 6.75
CA GLU A 856 62.03 15.79 7.51
C GLU A 856 61.43 14.38 7.72
N TRP A 857 60.22 14.12 7.22
CA TRP A 857 59.49 12.88 7.48
C TRP A 857 59.93 11.75 6.55
N VAL A 858 60.34 10.63 7.15
CA VAL A 858 60.60 9.37 6.45
C VAL A 858 59.38 8.47 6.62
N PRO A 859 58.77 7.95 5.53
CA PRO A 859 57.67 7.01 5.64
C PRO A 859 58.09 5.73 6.39
N PRO A 860 57.24 5.17 7.26
CA PRO A 860 57.57 3.98 8.06
C PRO A 860 58.01 2.76 7.25
N TRP A 861 57.56 2.65 5.99
CA TRP A 861 57.92 1.58 5.07
C TRP A 861 59.27 1.79 4.35
N ARG A 862 59.95 2.91 4.58
CA ARG A 862 61.32 3.18 4.10
C ARG A 862 62.38 3.12 5.21
N GLU A 863 61.95 3.03 6.47
CA GLU A 863 62.87 2.78 7.58
C GLU A 863 63.41 1.35 7.48
N PRO A 864 64.73 1.14 7.58
CA PRO A 864 65.31 -0.20 7.54
C PRO A 864 64.72 -1.06 8.67
N THR A 865 64.20 -2.23 8.34
CA THR A 865 63.78 -3.23 9.32
C THR A 865 65.03 -3.80 9.99
N ASP A 866 65.46 -3.23 11.11
CA ASP A 866 66.51 -3.85 11.93
C ASP A 866 66.08 -5.27 12.34
N ALA A 867 67.00 -6.22 12.18
CA ALA A 867 66.87 -7.63 12.53
C ALA A 867 66.49 -7.84 14.02
N PRO A 868 66.01 -9.04 14.40
CA PRO A 868 64.90 -9.23 15.33
C PRO A 868 65.15 -8.48 16.64
N ARG A 869 64.23 -7.57 16.98
CA ARG A 869 64.03 -7.20 18.38
C ARG A 869 63.72 -8.49 19.14
N ALA A 870 64.68 -8.93 19.96
CA ALA A 870 64.45 -9.87 21.04
C ALA A 870 63.11 -9.55 21.69
N ASP A 871 62.25 -10.56 21.79
CA ASP A 871 60.92 -10.57 22.40
C ASP A 871 60.41 -9.20 22.81
N ARG A 872 59.54 -8.62 21.98
CA ARG A 872 58.50 -7.75 22.53
C ARG A 872 57.61 -8.66 23.37
N THR A 873 58.01 -8.84 24.62
CA THR A 873 57.12 -9.26 25.69
C THR A 873 55.81 -8.52 25.50
N VAL A 874 54.79 -9.30 25.19
CA VAL A 874 53.40 -8.86 25.15
C VAL A 874 53.18 -8.09 26.45
N ARG A 875 53.03 -6.76 26.35
CA ARG A 875 52.47 -5.97 27.44
C ARG A 875 51.05 -6.47 27.63
N ALA A 876 50.91 -7.44 28.53
CA ALA A 876 49.64 -7.78 29.14
C ALA A 876 49.11 -6.50 29.81
N GLY A 877 48.16 -5.85 29.14
CA GLY A 877 47.25 -4.95 29.82
C GLY A 877 46.53 -5.76 30.90
N GLY A 878 46.81 -5.43 32.17
CA GLY A 878 46.15 -6.02 33.33
C GLY A 878 47.05 -6.97 34.13
N ARG A 879 47.67 -6.44 35.18
CA ARG A 879 48.20 -7.19 36.34
C ARG A 879 47.07 -7.89 37.12
N ARG A 880 46.33 -8.80 36.46
CA ARG A 880 45.45 -9.80 37.08
C ARG A 880 45.59 -11.20 36.44
N GLY A 881 46.44 -11.37 35.42
CA GLY A 881 46.61 -12.65 34.72
C GLY A 881 47.64 -13.63 35.30
N ALA A 882 48.53 -13.19 36.19
CA ALA A 882 49.60 -14.05 36.73
C ALA A 882 49.18 -14.96 37.89
N VAL A 883 47.90 -14.97 38.29
CA VAL A 883 47.43 -15.78 39.43
C VAL A 883 47.27 -17.25 39.04
N LEU A 884 46.78 -17.54 37.83
CA LEU A 884 46.49 -18.92 37.40
C LEU A 884 47.77 -19.77 37.21
N PRO A 885 48.83 -19.26 36.52
CA PRO A 885 50.07 -20.03 36.35
C PRO A 885 50.85 -20.18 37.67
N ALA A 886 50.79 -19.17 38.54
CA ALA A 886 51.39 -19.22 39.87
C ALA A 886 50.65 -20.16 40.84
N ALA A 887 49.32 -20.34 40.67
CA ALA A 887 48.51 -21.25 41.48
C ALA A 887 48.61 -22.73 41.04
N HIS A 888 49.00 -22.98 39.77
CA HIS A 888 49.09 -24.33 39.20
C HIS A 888 50.43 -24.58 38.46
N PRO A 889 51.58 -24.50 39.16
CA PRO A 889 52.90 -24.66 38.54
C PRO A 889 53.10 -26.06 37.92
N ALA A 890 52.50 -27.10 38.50
CA ALA A 890 52.60 -28.47 38.01
C ALA A 890 52.10 -28.65 36.56
N THR A 891 51.10 -27.87 36.13
CA THR A 891 50.61 -27.90 34.73
C THR A 891 51.62 -27.25 33.79
N CYS A 892 52.31 -26.20 34.24
CA CYS A 892 53.34 -25.53 33.46
C CYS A 892 54.60 -26.40 33.34
N ASP A 893 55.00 -27.06 34.44
CA ASP A 893 56.14 -27.98 34.45
C ASP A 893 55.88 -29.23 33.59
N ALA A 894 54.63 -29.73 33.54
CA ALA A 894 54.25 -30.85 32.66
C ALA A 894 54.34 -30.48 31.17
N VAL A 895 53.93 -29.26 30.80
CA VAL A 895 54.07 -28.74 29.43
C VAL A 895 55.54 -28.49 29.07
N ALA A 896 56.32 -27.95 30.01
CA ALA A 896 57.77 -27.77 29.82
C ALA A 896 58.48 -29.11 29.57
N THR A 897 58.12 -30.15 30.34
CA THR A 897 58.63 -31.51 30.15
C THR A 897 58.24 -32.09 28.78
N LEU A 898 57.00 -31.88 28.34
CA LEU A 898 56.52 -32.31 27.01
C LEU A 898 57.30 -31.63 25.87
N LEU A 899 57.73 -30.38 26.07
CA LEU A 899 58.48 -29.58 25.11
C LEU A 899 60.01 -29.75 25.24
N GLY A 900 60.48 -30.64 26.12
CA GLY A 900 61.91 -30.93 26.30
C GLY A 900 62.69 -29.82 27.03
N TRP A 901 62.02 -29.04 27.88
CA TRP A 901 62.62 -28.01 28.71
C TRP A 901 62.77 -28.48 30.16
N ASP A 902 64.01 -28.56 30.64
CA ASP A 902 64.38 -29.05 31.99
C ASP A 902 64.23 -27.98 33.12
N GLY A 903 63.50 -26.90 32.86
CA GLY A 903 63.34 -25.78 33.81
C GLY A 903 62.04 -25.88 34.62
N ALA A 904 62.14 -25.80 35.95
CA ALA A 904 60.98 -25.66 36.83
C ALA A 904 60.55 -24.19 36.97
N TRP A 905 59.23 -23.94 37.08
CA TRP A 905 58.66 -22.60 37.22
C TRP A 905 59.26 -21.79 38.40
N GLN A 906 59.73 -20.55 38.14
CA GLN A 906 60.26 -19.64 39.17
C GLN A 906 59.41 -18.36 39.31
N PRO A 907 59.04 -17.93 40.53
CA PRO A 907 58.34 -16.67 40.75
C PRO A 907 59.30 -15.47 40.67
N GLU A 908 58.91 -14.44 39.92
CA GLU A 908 59.70 -13.22 39.69
C GLU A 908 59.60 -12.24 40.88
N ILE A 909 60.76 -11.77 41.39
CA ILE A 909 60.84 -10.74 42.45
C ILE A 909 60.81 -9.35 41.80
N ALA A 910 59.78 -8.55 42.11
CA ALA A 910 59.56 -7.23 41.51
C ALA A 910 60.46 -6.14 42.11
N GLY A 911 61.25 -5.45 41.28
CA GLY A 911 61.93 -4.18 41.61
C GLY A 911 61.14 -2.94 41.13
N PRO A 912 61.38 -1.73 41.68
CA PRO A 912 60.57 -0.54 41.39
C PRO A 912 60.92 0.11 40.04
N GLU A 913 60.00 0.03 39.08
CA GLU A 913 60.14 0.50 37.68
C GLU A 913 60.07 2.03 37.47
N GLY A 914 59.99 2.83 38.55
CA GLY A 914 59.78 4.28 38.45
C GLY A 914 61.00 5.08 37.97
N ALA A 915 62.22 4.61 38.22
CA ALA A 915 63.45 5.35 37.90
C ALA A 915 63.76 5.42 36.39
N THR A 916 63.33 4.42 35.62
CA THR A 916 63.62 4.30 34.19
C THR A 916 62.82 5.29 33.33
N LEU A 917 61.65 5.70 33.81
CA LEU A 917 60.79 6.70 33.15
C LEU A 917 61.38 8.12 33.24
N LEU A 918 62.02 8.45 34.35
CA LEU A 918 62.67 9.75 34.57
C LEU A 918 63.92 9.91 33.68
N ALA A 919 64.65 8.83 33.41
CA ALA A 919 65.81 8.84 32.51
C ALA A 919 65.42 8.91 31.02
N ARG A 920 64.26 8.34 30.62
CA ARG A 920 63.80 8.32 29.22
C ARG A 920 63.08 9.58 28.76
N HIS A 921 62.48 10.34 29.67
CA HIS A 921 61.72 11.55 29.34
C HIS A 921 62.16 12.75 30.18
N PRO A 922 63.41 13.23 30.01
CA PRO A 922 63.95 14.32 30.83
C PRO A 922 63.20 15.64 30.66
N GLN A 923 62.60 15.87 29.49
CA GLN A 923 61.76 17.04 29.22
C GLN A 923 60.47 17.03 30.04
N THR A 924 59.89 15.85 30.30
CA THR A 924 58.69 15.70 31.14
C THR A 924 59.02 15.92 32.61
N ALA A 925 60.20 15.50 33.06
CA ALA A 925 60.70 15.76 34.41
C ALA A 925 60.93 17.27 34.64
N ALA A 926 61.56 17.96 33.68
CA ALA A 926 61.76 19.41 33.75
C ALA A 926 60.45 20.20 33.69
N ALA A 927 59.48 19.76 32.87
CA ALA A 927 58.15 20.38 32.80
C ALA A 927 57.37 20.19 34.11
N LEU A 928 57.49 19.02 34.75
CA LEU A 928 56.87 18.75 36.06
C LEU A 928 57.52 19.55 37.18
N GLU A 929 58.85 19.74 37.13
CA GLU A 929 59.60 20.57 38.09
C GLU A 929 59.20 22.05 38.01
N VAL A 930 59.01 22.59 36.79
CA VAL A 930 58.46 23.94 36.58
C VAL A 930 57.04 24.06 37.13
N LEU A 931 56.21 23.03 36.94
CA LEU A 931 54.81 23.02 37.38
C LEU A 931 54.67 22.92 38.90
N LEU A 932 55.59 22.20 39.56
CA LEU A 932 55.69 22.09 41.02
C LEU A 932 56.36 23.30 41.68
N ALA A 933 57.25 24.02 40.98
CA ALA A 933 57.87 25.26 41.48
C ALA A 933 56.91 26.47 41.42
N THR A 934 55.82 26.37 40.66
CA THR A 934 54.74 27.38 40.60
C THR A 934 53.51 27.03 41.44
N ALA A 935 53.58 25.97 42.26
CA ALA A 935 52.50 25.54 43.17
C ALA A 935 52.70 26.05 44.60
#